data_AF-A0A9N9SYT9-F1
#
_entry.id   AF-A0A9N9SYT9-F1
#
_cell.length_a   1.000
_cell.length_b   1.000
_cell.length_c   1.000
_cell.angle_alpha   90.00
_cell.angle_beta   90.00
_cell.angle_gamma   90.00
#
_symmetry.space_group_name_H-M   'P 1'
#
loop_
_entity.id
_entity.type
_entity.pdbx_description
1 polymer ?
#
loop_
_entity_poly.entity_id
_entity_poly.type
_entity_poly.pdbx_seq_one_letter_code
_entity_poly.pdbx_strand_id
1 'polypeptide(L)'
;MSEEAFADVYKVEGLTGIYIASRVISIPVGGHLGPQHLGSVITFDHGATWRLIQPPAFDVEGQSSGCVTTRNCSLHLSQKFNQLLPDTRSVGILSSKSAPGFIMATGVLGKNLKSHYGIYISLDGGVTWRQTLRELYFFNMGDHGGILSAVKYYKTKGETRHIEYSIDEGQSWNQTEFHNEELRLYGLMTEPGENTTVFTMFGSLPEHHQWIIVKVDFTKVFKRKCTKDDYKMWSPSHSEGLRNYIPCVMGLQVTYQRRMPLAKCLNGLDYVQPKSTDVCECDLLDFECDFGFVRVGSPPRCIRDKSATSLDVYKVPAPCKPGNFYNRTKGYRKIAADSCVGGFESHYLPDIVPCPFHEVDDFLLFAQRENISRYNLIRKNLEQLPVPNLKNVIAIDFDMADNCVYWADIADDTIGRQCFVNGNAIEILVSNDISSIEGMAFDWISKTLYFVDGVRAKIELIRTNINHSGRMRRTILNSTVLHKPRGIVLHPSHGYMFWTDWSAENPSVNRANLDGSSNMTLFGRDTVEWPNGITIDYFANRLYWVDARLDYIGSSDLHGDGFVKVVSNTDVVSHPFAIAVFKSNMYWDDWKRNSIFSSDKDNFKGVQVILKQMAGLMDLKVFAHGIQIGTNACTNTTCPYICVGLPKNQKACLCPDGLTMKNGKCMCPGNIEPLANFTCPSVAQTCPPSFFVCGDGKCLPNYWR
;
A
#
# COMPACT_ATOMS: atom_id res chain seq x y z
N MET A 1 15.98 -20.71 -37.95
CA MET A 1 15.11 -19.63 -37.43
C MET A 1 13.75 -20.24 -37.20
N SER A 2 13.08 -19.99 -36.06
CA SER A 2 11.72 -20.50 -35.85
C SER A 2 10.74 -19.80 -36.78
N GLU A 3 9.74 -20.53 -37.28
CA GLU A 3 8.70 -19.96 -38.15
C GLU A 3 7.72 -19.06 -37.36
N GLU A 4 7.65 -19.23 -36.03
CA GLU A 4 6.84 -18.42 -35.12
C GLU A 4 7.70 -17.54 -34.20
N ALA A 5 7.19 -16.34 -33.92
CA ALA A 5 7.76 -15.47 -32.90
C ALA A 5 7.56 -16.08 -31.51
N PHE A 6 8.58 -16.00 -30.65
CA PHE A 6 8.52 -16.46 -29.27
C PHE A 6 9.28 -15.52 -28.35
N ALA A 7 9.01 -15.62 -27.04
CA ALA A 7 9.79 -14.97 -26.00
C ALA A 7 10.35 -16.02 -25.05
N ASP A 8 11.58 -15.80 -24.59
CA ASP A 8 12.22 -16.62 -23.55
C ASP A 8 11.71 -16.19 -22.17
N VAL A 9 10.47 -16.57 -21.87
CA VAL A 9 9.83 -16.39 -20.56
C VAL A 9 9.25 -17.73 -20.12
N TYR A 10 9.83 -18.31 -19.08
CA TYR A 10 9.44 -19.58 -18.53
C TYR A 10 8.66 -19.38 -17.23
N LYS A 11 7.44 -19.93 -17.17
CA LYS A 11 6.64 -19.99 -15.95
C LYS A 11 7.03 -21.23 -15.17
N VAL A 12 7.51 -21.07 -13.92
CA VAL A 12 7.84 -22.22 -13.08
C VAL A 12 6.56 -22.97 -12.73
N GLU A 13 6.52 -24.25 -13.05
CA GLU A 13 5.35 -25.08 -12.78
C GLU A 13 5.21 -25.43 -11.30
N GLY A 14 3.97 -25.65 -10.87
CA GLY A 14 3.65 -25.97 -9.47
C GLY A 14 3.71 -24.77 -8.51
N LEU A 15 4.27 -23.64 -8.91
CA LEU A 15 4.34 -22.42 -8.11
C LEU A 15 3.68 -21.22 -8.82
N THR A 16 3.04 -20.35 -8.05
CA THR A 16 2.40 -19.12 -8.55
C THR A 16 3.36 -17.93 -8.40
N GLY A 17 3.37 -17.02 -9.38
CA GLY A 17 4.14 -15.78 -9.30
C GLY A 17 5.62 -15.89 -9.66
N ILE A 18 6.15 -17.10 -9.95
CA ILE A 18 7.57 -17.29 -10.27
C ILE A 18 7.77 -17.48 -11.78
N TYR A 19 8.57 -16.59 -12.37
CA TYR A 19 8.94 -16.62 -13.78
C TYR A 19 10.43 -16.39 -13.96
N ILE A 20 11.01 -17.05 -14.96
CA ILE A 20 12.41 -16.89 -15.37
C ILE A 20 12.41 -16.36 -16.80
N ALA A 21 13.14 -15.27 -17.05
CA ALA A 21 13.20 -14.66 -18.36
C ALA A 21 14.64 -14.41 -18.84
N SER A 22 14.84 -14.45 -20.16
CA SER A 22 16.09 -14.03 -20.80
C SER A 22 15.97 -12.55 -21.20
N ARG A 23 16.88 -11.72 -20.68
CA ARG A 23 17.01 -10.30 -21.01
C ARG A 23 18.18 -10.08 -21.97
N VAL A 24 17.97 -9.25 -22.98
CA VAL A 24 19.06 -8.75 -23.83
C VAL A 24 19.87 -7.72 -23.04
N ILE A 25 21.14 -8.01 -22.78
CA ILE A 25 22.03 -7.19 -21.93
C ILE A 25 23.03 -6.35 -22.74
N SER A 26 23.24 -6.68 -24.02
CA SER A 26 24.09 -5.91 -24.93
C SER A 26 23.58 -6.01 -26.35
N ILE A 27 23.79 -4.94 -27.13
CA ILE A 27 23.33 -4.86 -28.52
C ILE A 27 24.40 -5.50 -29.42
N PRO A 28 24.04 -6.46 -30.29
CA PRO A 28 24.98 -7.10 -31.18
C PRO A 28 25.52 -6.14 -32.26
N VAL A 29 26.84 -6.09 -32.42
CA VAL A 29 27.49 -5.42 -33.56
C VAL A 29 27.33 -6.33 -34.78
N GLY A 30 26.47 -5.94 -35.73
CA GLY A 30 26.13 -6.75 -36.91
C GLY A 30 24.78 -7.48 -36.87
N GLY A 31 23.90 -7.15 -35.92
CA GLY A 31 22.48 -7.56 -35.93
C GLY A 31 22.18 -9.01 -35.54
N HIS A 32 23.19 -9.82 -35.23
CA HIS A 32 23.01 -11.23 -34.88
C HIS A 32 23.08 -11.44 -33.36
N LEU A 33 21.93 -11.77 -32.76
CA LEU A 33 21.84 -12.07 -31.33
C LEU A 33 22.48 -13.44 -31.03
N GLY A 34 23.15 -13.56 -29.90
CA GLY A 34 23.87 -14.77 -29.49
C GLY A 34 24.01 -14.84 -27.97
N PRO A 35 24.52 -15.96 -27.41
CA PRO A 35 24.54 -16.20 -25.96
C PRO A 35 25.28 -15.11 -25.17
N GLN A 36 26.28 -14.46 -25.77
CA GLN A 36 27.03 -13.36 -25.14
C GLN A 36 26.19 -12.09 -24.89
N HIS A 37 25.03 -11.97 -25.55
CA HIS A 37 24.12 -10.83 -25.47
C HIS A 37 22.95 -11.07 -24.53
N LEU A 38 22.85 -12.27 -23.93
CA LEU A 38 21.72 -12.68 -23.10
C LEU A 38 22.15 -12.86 -21.64
N GLY A 39 21.29 -12.42 -20.73
CA GLY A 39 21.39 -12.69 -19.29
C GLY A 39 20.03 -13.05 -18.71
N SER A 40 20.00 -13.97 -17.75
CA SER A 40 18.76 -14.45 -17.13
C SER A 40 18.38 -13.65 -15.88
N VAL A 41 17.06 -13.45 -15.70
CA VAL A 41 16.45 -12.83 -14.53
C VAL A 41 15.30 -13.70 -14.01
N ILE A 42 14.97 -13.56 -12.74
CA ILE A 42 13.87 -14.26 -12.07
C ILE A 42 13.01 -13.27 -11.29
N THR A 43 11.70 -13.49 -11.28
CA THR A 43 10.70 -12.79 -10.48
C THR A 43 10.02 -13.79 -9.54
N PHE A 44 9.57 -13.31 -8.38
CA PHE A 44 8.82 -14.07 -7.38
C PHE A 44 7.45 -13.42 -7.07
N ASP A 45 7.13 -12.32 -7.76
CA ASP A 45 6.00 -11.43 -7.52
C ASP A 45 5.26 -11.13 -8.84
N HIS A 46 5.10 -12.17 -9.67
CA HIS A 46 4.35 -12.13 -10.94
C HIS A 46 4.87 -11.10 -11.96
N GLY A 47 6.16 -10.80 -11.91
CA GLY A 47 6.82 -9.88 -12.82
C GLY A 47 6.83 -8.42 -12.36
N ALA A 48 6.35 -8.11 -11.15
CA ALA A 48 6.42 -6.77 -10.58
C ALA A 48 7.87 -6.33 -10.34
N THR A 49 8.72 -7.23 -9.84
CA THR A 49 10.17 -7.01 -9.71
C THR A 49 10.97 -8.17 -10.29
N TRP A 50 12.13 -7.83 -10.86
CA TRP A 50 13.04 -8.79 -11.48
C TRP A 50 14.42 -8.64 -10.88
N ARG A 51 15.04 -9.78 -10.53
CA ARG A 51 16.41 -9.84 -10.00
C ARG A 51 17.27 -10.82 -10.78
N LEU A 52 18.59 -10.62 -10.72
CA LEU A 52 19.54 -11.60 -11.24
C LEU A 52 19.44 -12.90 -10.44
N ILE A 53 19.64 -14.04 -11.11
CA ILE A 53 19.62 -15.35 -10.45
C ILE A 53 20.90 -15.53 -9.64
N GLN A 54 20.76 -15.84 -8.36
CA GLN A 54 21.91 -16.00 -7.47
C GLN A 54 22.75 -17.21 -7.91
N PRO A 55 24.07 -17.05 -8.06
CA PRO A 55 24.96 -18.16 -8.35
C PRO A 55 25.11 -19.10 -7.12
N PRO A 56 25.38 -20.39 -7.32
CA PRO A 56 25.70 -21.30 -6.23
C PRO A 56 27.02 -20.87 -5.56
N ALA A 57 27.09 -20.99 -4.24
CA ALA A 57 28.29 -20.62 -3.48
C ALA A 57 29.48 -21.56 -3.74
N PHE A 58 29.17 -22.84 -3.99
CA PHE A 58 30.14 -23.91 -4.20
C PHE A 58 29.83 -24.67 -5.49
N ASP A 59 30.87 -25.20 -6.13
CA ASP A 59 30.74 -26.15 -7.24
C ASP A 59 30.49 -27.59 -6.74
N VAL A 60 30.49 -28.56 -7.66
CA VAL A 60 30.20 -29.98 -7.36
C VAL A 60 31.25 -30.61 -6.42
N GLU A 61 32.46 -30.06 -6.40
CA GLU A 61 33.62 -30.51 -5.63
C GLU A 61 33.76 -29.79 -4.29
N GLY A 62 32.82 -28.88 -3.98
CA GLY A 62 32.84 -28.08 -2.76
C GLY A 62 33.81 -26.90 -2.81
N GLN A 63 34.36 -26.57 -3.98
CA GLN A 63 35.19 -25.40 -4.18
C GLN A 63 34.32 -24.15 -4.37
N SER A 64 34.76 -22.99 -3.86
CA SER A 64 33.99 -21.75 -4.06
C SER A 64 33.91 -21.39 -5.55
N SER A 65 32.70 -21.06 -6.02
CA SER A 65 32.45 -20.72 -7.43
C SER A 65 33.08 -19.39 -7.87
N GLY A 66 33.48 -18.52 -6.91
CA GLY A 66 34.06 -17.20 -7.19
C GLY A 66 33.13 -16.19 -7.87
N CYS A 67 31.89 -16.59 -8.17
CA CYS A 67 30.88 -15.78 -8.85
C CYS A 67 30.01 -15.05 -7.82
N VAL A 68 30.05 -13.72 -7.81
CA VAL A 68 29.26 -12.89 -6.89
C VAL A 68 28.48 -11.83 -7.67
N THR A 69 27.22 -11.62 -7.30
CA THR A 69 26.31 -10.67 -7.94
C THR A 69 26.81 -9.23 -7.88
N THR A 70 27.52 -8.85 -6.81
CA THR A 70 28.18 -7.53 -6.68
C THR A 70 29.28 -7.29 -7.72
N ARG A 71 29.82 -8.35 -8.33
CA ARG A 71 30.81 -8.29 -9.43
C ARG A 71 30.19 -8.54 -10.80
N ASN A 72 28.88 -8.31 -10.96
CA ASN A 72 28.14 -8.57 -12.19
C ASN A 72 28.21 -10.05 -12.66
N CYS A 73 28.38 -10.99 -11.73
CA CYS A 73 28.35 -12.41 -12.03
C CYS A 73 27.09 -13.06 -11.46
N SER A 74 26.33 -13.77 -12.29
CA SER A 74 25.09 -14.44 -11.91
C SER A 74 24.93 -15.76 -12.66
N LEU A 75 23.93 -16.56 -12.25
CA LEU A 75 23.55 -17.76 -12.97
C LEU A 75 22.65 -17.40 -14.17
N HIS A 76 22.95 -17.98 -15.32
CA HIS A 76 22.21 -17.79 -16.56
C HIS A 76 21.72 -19.13 -17.10
N LEU A 77 20.44 -19.24 -17.36
CA LEU A 77 19.77 -20.50 -17.68
C LEU A 77 19.39 -20.57 -19.15
N SER A 78 19.64 -21.73 -19.76
CA SER A 78 19.30 -21.99 -21.14
C SER A 78 17.79 -22.13 -21.32
N GLN A 79 17.26 -21.45 -22.34
CA GLN A 79 15.84 -21.48 -22.71
C GLN A 79 15.68 -21.80 -24.21
N LYS A 80 14.48 -21.57 -24.76
CA LYS A 80 14.12 -21.90 -26.15
C LYS A 80 15.06 -21.26 -27.16
N PHE A 81 15.56 -20.04 -26.92
CA PHE A 81 16.52 -19.39 -27.83
C PHE A 81 17.81 -20.21 -28.03
N ASN A 82 18.41 -20.72 -26.96
CA ASN A 82 19.67 -21.48 -27.06
C ASN A 82 19.49 -22.89 -27.64
N GLN A 83 18.27 -23.44 -27.55
CA GLN A 83 17.92 -24.69 -28.23
C GLN A 83 17.99 -24.57 -29.75
N LEU A 84 17.76 -23.36 -30.28
CA LEU A 84 17.82 -23.09 -31.72
C LEU A 84 19.25 -22.94 -32.25
N LEU A 85 20.25 -22.77 -31.39
CA LEU A 85 21.65 -22.65 -31.78
C LEU A 85 22.25 -24.05 -32.04
N PRO A 86 22.85 -24.31 -33.22
CA PRO A 86 23.32 -25.64 -33.63
C PRO A 86 24.31 -26.29 -32.67
N ASP A 87 25.13 -25.46 -32.02
CA ASP A 87 26.23 -25.86 -31.13
C ASP A 87 25.74 -26.25 -29.73
N THR A 88 24.58 -25.75 -29.30
CA THR A 88 24.15 -25.78 -27.89
C THR A 88 22.71 -26.24 -27.71
N ARG A 89 22.18 -27.14 -28.56
CA ARG A 89 20.85 -27.80 -28.44
C ARG A 89 20.64 -28.47 -27.06
N SER A 90 20.57 -27.66 -26.03
CA SER A 90 20.63 -28.02 -24.63
C SER A 90 19.21 -28.12 -24.11
N VAL A 91 18.98 -29.04 -23.16
CA VAL A 91 17.70 -29.08 -22.47
C VAL A 91 17.54 -27.77 -21.71
N GLY A 92 16.37 -27.14 -21.87
CA GLY A 92 16.06 -25.86 -21.24
C GLY A 92 15.76 -26.02 -19.76
N ILE A 93 14.84 -25.20 -19.26
CA ILE A 93 14.37 -25.29 -17.88
C ILE A 93 13.29 -26.38 -17.78
N LEU A 94 13.43 -27.26 -16.79
CA LEU A 94 12.47 -28.29 -16.41
C LEU A 94 11.94 -27.98 -15.01
N SER A 95 10.62 -27.89 -14.90
CA SER A 95 9.85 -27.86 -13.65
C SER A 95 8.51 -28.56 -13.91
N SER A 96 7.88 -29.11 -12.87
CA SER A 96 6.60 -29.80 -13.01
C SER A 96 5.66 -29.47 -11.84
N LYS A 97 4.36 -29.46 -12.12
CA LYS A 97 3.31 -29.36 -11.08
C LYS A 97 3.34 -30.52 -10.09
N SER A 98 3.89 -31.67 -10.50
CA SER A 98 4.06 -32.84 -9.62
C SER A 98 5.21 -32.67 -8.62
N ALA A 99 6.16 -31.78 -8.90
CA ALA A 99 7.32 -31.50 -8.06
C ALA A 99 7.51 -29.98 -7.79
N PRO A 100 6.64 -29.33 -6.99
CA PRO A 100 6.74 -27.90 -6.72
C PRO A 100 8.06 -27.49 -6.05
N GLY A 101 8.65 -26.40 -6.55
CA GLY A 101 9.95 -25.88 -6.10
C GLY A 101 11.15 -26.52 -6.78
N PHE A 102 10.94 -27.62 -7.51
CA PHE A 102 11.98 -28.29 -8.27
C PHE A 102 12.19 -27.59 -9.62
N ILE A 103 13.38 -27.07 -9.84
CA ILE A 103 13.79 -26.49 -11.11
C ILE A 103 15.13 -27.09 -11.49
N MET A 104 15.21 -27.75 -12.63
CA MET A 104 16.46 -28.29 -13.18
C MET A 104 16.70 -27.66 -14.54
N ALA A 105 17.89 -27.12 -14.75
CA ALA A 105 18.17 -26.36 -15.95
C ALA A 105 19.64 -26.48 -16.37
N THR A 106 19.86 -26.49 -17.68
CA THR A 106 21.19 -26.21 -18.22
C THR A 106 21.51 -24.73 -17.99
N GLY A 107 22.67 -24.41 -17.44
CA GLY A 107 23.04 -23.04 -17.14
C GLY A 107 24.53 -22.77 -17.20
N VAL A 108 24.88 -21.51 -16.99
CA VAL A 108 26.22 -20.95 -17.10
C VAL A 108 26.41 -19.92 -15.98
N LEU A 109 27.59 -19.92 -15.34
CA LEU A 109 28.00 -18.87 -14.41
C LEU A 109 28.83 -17.82 -15.14
N GLY A 110 28.45 -16.55 -15.00
CA GLY A 110 29.20 -15.46 -15.60
C GLY A 110 28.40 -14.17 -15.70
N LYS A 111 28.81 -13.31 -16.64
CA LYS A 111 28.15 -12.05 -16.97
C LYS A 111 27.01 -12.23 -17.99
N ASN A 112 27.05 -13.32 -18.73
CA ASN A 112 26.15 -13.63 -19.83
C ASN A 112 26.11 -15.15 -20.04
N LEU A 113 25.30 -15.58 -20.99
CA LEU A 113 25.06 -16.98 -21.29
C LEU A 113 26.19 -17.66 -22.10
N LYS A 114 27.32 -16.97 -22.33
CA LYS A 114 28.50 -17.52 -23.04
C LYS A 114 29.58 -17.94 -22.05
N SER A 115 29.58 -19.22 -21.66
CA SER A 115 30.71 -19.90 -20.97
C SER A 115 30.43 -21.42 -20.94
N HIS A 116 31.07 -22.16 -20.04
CA HIS A 116 30.92 -23.59 -19.86
C HIS A 116 29.55 -23.92 -19.26
N TYR A 117 28.81 -24.78 -19.95
CA TYR A 117 27.50 -25.23 -19.50
C TYR A 117 27.63 -26.30 -18.44
N GLY A 118 26.81 -26.20 -17.41
CA GLY A 118 26.58 -27.24 -16.42
C GLY A 118 25.09 -27.39 -16.14
N ILE A 119 24.75 -28.42 -15.38
CA ILE A 119 23.37 -28.64 -14.91
C ILE A 119 23.24 -28.08 -13.51
N TYR A 120 22.24 -27.23 -13.33
CA TYR A 120 21.92 -26.59 -12.08
C TYR A 120 20.52 -27.02 -11.63
N ILE A 121 20.37 -27.12 -10.32
CA ILE A 121 19.12 -27.51 -9.70
C ILE A 121 18.81 -26.57 -8.55
N SER A 122 17.56 -26.15 -8.48
CA SER A 122 16.96 -25.46 -7.35
C SER A 122 15.86 -26.33 -6.78
N LEU A 123 15.80 -26.38 -5.46
CA LEU A 123 14.80 -27.12 -4.70
C LEU A 123 13.81 -26.19 -4.01
N ASP A 124 13.98 -24.88 -4.18
CA ASP A 124 13.22 -23.85 -3.46
C ASP A 124 12.53 -22.83 -4.38
N GLY A 125 12.28 -23.21 -5.63
CA GLY A 125 11.63 -22.33 -6.60
C GLY A 125 12.56 -21.27 -7.20
N GLY A 126 13.88 -21.48 -7.14
CA GLY A 126 14.88 -20.63 -7.78
C GLY A 126 15.53 -19.61 -6.84
N VAL A 127 15.32 -19.72 -5.53
CA VAL A 127 15.94 -18.84 -4.52
C VAL A 127 17.40 -19.23 -4.33
N THR A 128 17.66 -20.53 -4.13
CA THR A 128 19.00 -21.11 -4.07
C THR A 128 19.20 -22.11 -5.19
N TRP A 129 20.43 -22.17 -5.68
CA TRP A 129 20.85 -23.05 -6.75
C TRP A 129 22.07 -23.83 -6.30
N ARG A 130 22.19 -25.06 -6.81
CA ARG A 130 23.42 -25.86 -6.75
C ARG A 130 23.76 -26.37 -8.13
N GLN A 131 25.05 -26.46 -8.43
CA GLN A 131 25.50 -27.21 -9.59
C GLN A 131 25.48 -28.69 -9.24
N THR A 132 24.94 -29.53 -10.13
CA THR A 132 24.81 -30.98 -9.90
C THR A 132 25.62 -31.80 -10.91
N LEU A 133 25.77 -31.31 -12.15
CA LEU A 133 26.61 -31.93 -13.17
C LEU A 133 27.43 -30.85 -13.91
N ARG A 134 28.67 -31.17 -14.31
CA ARG A 134 29.62 -30.21 -14.93
C ARG A 134 29.49 -30.06 -16.45
N GLU A 135 28.73 -30.94 -17.11
CA GLU A 135 28.63 -30.99 -18.57
C GLU A 135 27.18 -30.89 -19.04
N LEU A 136 26.97 -30.99 -20.36
CA LEU A 136 25.65 -31.08 -20.95
C LEU A 136 25.10 -32.50 -20.82
N TYR A 137 23.89 -32.60 -20.30
CA TYR A 137 23.13 -33.84 -20.19
C TYR A 137 21.73 -33.60 -20.74
N PHE A 138 21.13 -34.64 -21.32
CA PHE A 138 19.69 -34.72 -21.33
C PHE A 138 19.24 -35.17 -19.94
N PHE A 139 18.29 -34.46 -19.35
CA PHE A 139 17.78 -34.80 -18.02
C PHE A 139 16.26 -34.77 -18.00
N ASN A 140 15.69 -35.61 -17.14
CA ASN A 140 14.25 -35.64 -16.89
C ASN A 140 13.97 -36.11 -15.45
N MET A 141 12.74 -35.90 -14.97
CA MET A 141 12.31 -36.33 -13.65
C MET A 141 11.17 -37.35 -13.74
N GLY A 142 10.99 -38.11 -12.66
CA GLY A 142 9.92 -39.08 -12.48
C GLY A 142 9.55 -39.23 -11.01
N ASP A 143 8.50 -40.00 -10.73
CA ASP A 143 7.94 -40.20 -9.39
C ASP A 143 7.71 -38.89 -8.61
N HIS A 144 7.13 -37.87 -9.25
CA HIS A 144 6.85 -36.56 -8.64
C HIS A 144 8.13 -35.85 -8.15
N GLY A 145 9.22 -35.97 -8.92
CA GLY A 145 10.55 -35.47 -8.54
C GLY A 145 11.31 -36.41 -7.60
N GLY A 146 10.77 -37.60 -7.31
CA GLY A 146 11.39 -38.62 -6.49
C GLY A 146 12.59 -39.30 -7.14
N ILE A 147 12.69 -39.28 -8.47
CA ILE A 147 13.87 -39.71 -9.22
C ILE A 147 14.23 -38.70 -10.31
N LEU A 148 15.52 -38.41 -10.41
CA LEU A 148 16.11 -37.67 -11.51
C LEU A 148 16.92 -38.63 -12.37
N SER A 149 16.84 -38.45 -13.68
CA SER A 149 17.67 -39.18 -14.63
C SER A 149 18.43 -38.19 -15.51
N ALA A 150 19.66 -38.54 -15.85
CA ALA A 150 20.52 -37.77 -16.72
C ALA A 150 21.32 -38.69 -17.62
N VAL A 151 21.48 -38.31 -18.89
CA VAL A 151 22.33 -39.03 -19.83
C VAL A 151 23.19 -38.06 -20.63
N LYS A 152 24.45 -38.43 -20.83
CA LYS A 152 25.45 -37.54 -21.43
C LYS A 152 25.03 -37.11 -22.83
N TYR A 153 25.20 -35.82 -23.11
CA TYR A 153 24.91 -35.25 -24.41
C TYR A 153 25.99 -35.66 -25.43
N TYR A 154 25.62 -36.36 -26.50
CA TYR A 154 26.61 -37.00 -27.37
C TYR A 154 27.59 -36.03 -28.06
N LYS A 155 27.19 -34.76 -28.29
CA LYS A 155 28.07 -33.78 -28.97
C LYS A 155 29.21 -33.24 -28.10
N THR A 156 29.23 -33.47 -26.78
CA THR A 156 30.33 -33.00 -25.91
C THR A 156 31.44 -34.01 -25.73
N LYS A 157 31.10 -35.28 -25.48
CA LYS A 157 32.09 -36.34 -25.14
C LYS A 157 31.94 -37.65 -25.90
N GLY A 158 31.02 -37.74 -26.86
CA GLY A 158 30.82 -38.95 -27.67
C GLY A 158 29.71 -39.86 -27.16
N GLU A 159 29.78 -41.11 -27.59
CA GLU A 159 28.76 -42.14 -27.35
C GLU A 159 28.72 -42.57 -25.87
N THR A 160 27.58 -43.10 -25.41
CA THR A 160 27.44 -43.61 -24.04
C THR A 160 26.54 -44.83 -24.01
N ARG A 161 26.82 -45.71 -23.05
CA ARG A 161 25.97 -46.87 -22.71
C ARG A 161 25.44 -46.83 -21.29
N HIS A 162 25.65 -45.70 -20.60
CA HIS A 162 25.30 -45.53 -19.21
C HIS A 162 24.33 -44.37 -19.01
N ILE A 163 23.38 -44.59 -18.10
CA ILE A 163 22.43 -43.58 -17.61
C ILE A 163 22.74 -43.31 -16.14
N GLU A 164 22.73 -42.02 -15.79
CA GLU A 164 22.91 -41.55 -14.43
C GLU A 164 21.53 -41.29 -13.80
N TYR A 165 21.37 -41.62 -12.52
CA TYR A 165 20.14 -41.37 -11.79
C TYR A 165 20.41 -40.94 -10.35
N SER A 166 19.49 -40.15 -9.79
CA SER A 166 19.53 -39.69 -8.40
C SER A 166 18.18 -39.86 -7.73
N ILE A 167 18.18 -40.33 -6.48
CA ILE A 167 17.00 -40.52 -5.63
C ILE A 167 17.04 -39.69 -4.34
N ASP A 168 18.00 -38.78 -4.24
CA ASP A 168 18.20 -37.85 -3.11
C ASP A 168 18.20 -36.39 -3.58
N GLU A 169 17.29 -36.12 -4.52
CA GLU A 169 17.05 -34.82 -5.17
C GLU A 169 18.23 -34.30 -6.01
N GLY A 170 19.26 -35.10 -6.30
CA GLY A 170 20.46 -34.68 -7.05
C GLY A 170 21.67 -34.35 -6.16
N GLN A 171 21.71 -34.89 -4.93
CA GLN A 171 22.90 -34.80 -4.07
C GLN A 171 23.95 -35.83 -4.48
N SER A 172 23.53 -37.04 -4.81
CA SER A 172 24.39 -38.09 -5.34
C SER A 172 23.80 -38.68 -6.63
N TRP A 173 24.69 -39.06 -7.54
CA TRP A 173 24.34 -39.68 -8.83
C TRP A 173 24.95 -41.07 -8.89
N ASN A 174 24.11 -42.05 -9.22
CA ASN A 174 24.51 -43.43 -9.48
C ASN A 174 24.43 -43.70 -10.98
N GLN A 175 25.26 -44.61 -11.48
CA GLN A 175 25.32 -44.94 -12.89
C GLN A 175 24.90 -46.40 -13.10
N THR A 176 24.13 -46.66 -14.16
CA THR A 176 23.78 -48.03 -14.60
C THR A 176 23.95 -48.16 -16.11
N GLU A 177 24.35 -49.34 -16.55
CA GLU A 177 24.47 -49.69 -17.96
C GLU A 177 23.08 -50.05 -18.52
N PHE A 178 22.76 -49.57 -19.72
CA PHE A 178 21.47 -49.82 -20.39
C PHE A 178 21.62 -50.55 -21.73
N HIS A 179 22.84 -50.66 -22.26
CA HIS A 179 23.15 -51.31 -23.53
C HIS A 179 24.59 -51.83 -23.52
N ASN A 180 24.90 -52.85 -24.33
CA ASN A 180 26.24 -53.45 -24.36
C ASN A 180 27.24 -52.59 -25.16
N GLU A 181 26.76 -51.95 -26.22
CA GLU A 181 27.53 -51.06 -27.11
C GLU A 181 27.22 -49.58 -26.81
N GLU A 182 28.17 -48.69 -27.12
CA GLU A 182 27.98 -47.25 -26.94
C GLU A 182 27.01 -46.69 -27.99
N LEU A 183 26.00 -45.95 -27.54
CA LEU A 183 24.99 -45.37 -28.40
C LEU A 183 25.14 -43.85 -28.52
N ARG A 184 24.79 -43.31 -29.69
CA ARG A 184 24.52 -41.88 -29.87
C ARG A 184 23.09 -41.60 -29.47
N LEU A 185 22.90 -40.99 -28.30
CA LEU A 185 21.58 -40.64 -27.79
C LEU A 185 21.14 -39.28 -28.29
N TYR A 186 19.91 -39.20 -28.78
CA TYR A 186 19.31 -37.98 -29.31
C TYR A 186 18.28 -37.37 -28.37
N GLY A 187 17.81 -38.09 -27.35
CA GLY A 187 16.91 -37.57 -26.34
C GLY A 187 16.59 -38.54 -25.20
N LEU A 188 16.00 -37.98 -24.15
CA LEU A 188 15.54 -38.66 -22.94
C LEU A 188 14.17 -38.08 -22.55
N MET A 189 13.19 -38.96 -22.37
CA MET A 189 11.79 -38.59 -22.11
C MET A 189 11.19 -39.43 -20.99
N THR A 190 10.23 -38.85 -20.26
CA THR A 190 9.34 -39.53 -19.33
C THR A 190 7.91 -39.49 -19.88
N GLU A 191 7.05 -40.39 -19.42
CA GLU A 191 5.61 -40.27 -19.64
C GLU A 191 5.07 -38.93 -19.08
N PRO A 192 4.16 -38.23 -19.78
CA PRO A 192 3.64 -36.94 -19.33
C PRO A 192 3.05 -36.98 -17.92
N GLY A 193 3.41 -35.99 -17.10
CA GLY A 193 2.96 -35.87 -15.70
C GLY A 193 4.03 -36.30 -14.68
N GLU A 194 5.14 -36.86 -15.14
CA GLU A 194 6.34 -37.19 -14.35
C GLU A 194 6.05 -37.99 -13.07
N ASN A 195 4.96 -38.78 -13.08
CA ASN A 195 4.52 -39.62 -11.96
C ASN A 195 5.11 -41.04 -12.04
N THR A 196 5.56 -41.46 -13.22
CA THR A 196 6.15 -42.79 -13.44
C THR A 196 7.66 -42.79 -13.17
N THR A 197 8.21 -44.00 -13.02
CA THR A 197 9.66 -44.27 -12.88
C THR A 197 10.27 -44.78 -14.19
N VAL A 198 9.54 -44.63 -15.30
CA VAL A 198 9.88 -45.19 -16.60
C VAL A 198 10.39 -44.08 -17.52
N PHE A 199 11.60 -44.26 -18.01
CA PHE A 199 12.26 -43.32 -18.91
C PHE A 199 12.52 -43.99 -20.26
N THR A 200 12.28 -43.24 -21.33
CA THR A 200 12.50 -43.68 -22.71
C THR A 200 13.61 -42.84 -23.32
N MET A 201 14.65 -43.51 -23.78
CA MET A 201 15.75 -42.92 -24.55
C MET A 201 15.68 -43.39 -25.99
N PHE A 202 16.11 -42.54 -26.91
CA PHE A 202 16.21 -42.91 -28.31
C PHE A 202 17.54 -42.46 -28.90
N GLY A 203 18.14 -43.32 -29.70
CA GLY A 203 19.50 -43.17 -30.20
C GLY A 203 19.75 -43.99 -31.45
N SER A 204 21.01 -44.06 -31.87
CA SER A 204 21.48 -45.02 -32.88
C SER A 204 22.87 -45.53 -32.55
N LEU A 205 23.26 -46.62 -33.22
CA LEU A 205 24.65 -47.05 -33.23
C LEU A 205 25.53 -46.03 -33.98
N PRO A 206 26.84 -45.99 -33.69
CA PRO A 206 27.78 -45.06 -34.31
C PRO A 206 27.96 -45.29 -35.81
N GLU A 207 28.01 -46.56 -36.21
CA GLU A 207 28.35 -47.00 -37.57
C GLU A 207 27.14 -46.94 -38.52
N HIS A 208 25.94 -47.20 -38.00
CA HIS A 208 24.71 -47.23 -38.79
C HIS A 208 23.63 -46.40 -38.08
N HIS A 209 23.02 -45.43 -38.79
CA HIS A 209 21.89 -44.62 -38.29
C HIS A 209 20.58 -45.44 -38.25
N GLN A 210 20.56 -46.50 -37.44
CA GLN A 210 19.35 -47.26 -37.12
C GLN A 210 18.81 -46.80 -35.77
N TRP A 211 17.52 -46.44 -35.72
CA TRP A 211 16.88 -45.98 -34.50
C TRP A 211 16.75 -47.11 -33.48
N ILE A 212 17.29 -46.90 -32.29
CA ILE A 212 17.18 -47.77 -31.13
C ILE A 212 16.42 -47.01 -30.05
N ILE A 213 15.38 -47.64 -29.51
CA ILE A 213 14.60 -47.11 -28.38
C ILE A 213 14.92 -47.97 -27.16
N VAL A 214 15.40 -47.34 -26.10
CA VAL A 214 15.74 -47.98 -24.83
C VAL A 214 14.75 -47.52 -23.78
N LYS A 215 14.02 -48.47 -23.17
CA LYS A 215 13.11 -48.22 -22.05
C LYS A 215 13.78 -48.66 -20.76
N VAL A 216 13.93 -47.74 -19.82
CA VAL A 216 14.52 -48.00 -18.49
C VAL A 216 13.46 -47.80 -17.42
N ASP A 217 13.28 -48.80 -16.56
CA ASP A 217 12.35 -48.75 -15.42
C ASP A 217 13.15 -48.77 -14.11
N PHE A 218 13.11 -47.64 -13.39
CA PHE A 218 13.83 -47.48 -12.13
C PHE A 218 13.03 -47.89 -10.89
N THR A 219 11.87 -48.55 -11.03
CA THR A 219 11.06 -48.98 -9.87
C THR A 219 11.87 -49.80 -8.86
N LYS A 220 12.79 -50.64 -9.33
CA LYS A 220 13.65 -51.51 -8.49
C LYS A 220 14.77 -50.77 -7.74
N VAL A 221 15.03 -49.49 -8.07
CA VAL A 221 15.98 -48.66 -7.32
C VAL A 221 15.44 -48.33 -5.93
N PHE A 222 14.11 -48.24 -5.79
CA PHE A 222 13.46 -47.97 -4.52
C PHE A 222 13.26 -49.26 -3.72
N LYS A 223 13.77 -49.29 -2.49
CA LYS A 223 13.66 -50.46 -1.60
C LYS A 223 12.28 -50.65 -0.99
N ARG A 224 11.49 -49.57 -0.91
CA ARG A 224 10.16 -49.54 -0.30
C ARG A 224 9.32 -48.38 -0.84
N LYS A 225 8.01 -48.47 -0.61
CA LYS A 225 7.07 -47.35 -0.81
C LYS A 225 7.17 -46.36 0.37
N CYS A 226 6.84 -45.09 0.11
CA CYS A 226 6.86 -44.05 1.12
C CYS A 226 5.70 -44.21 2.13
N THR A 227 5.97 -43.87 3.39
CA THR A 227 5.00 -43.77 4.48
C THR A 227 4.84 -42.30 4.88
N LYS A 228 3.89 -41.98 5.77
CA LYS A 228 3.66 -40.59 6.20
C LYS A 228 4.90 -39.92 6.83
N ASP A 229 5.75 -40.71 7.49
CA ASP A 229 6.96 -40.23 8.17
C ASP A 229 8.10 -39.89 7.18
N ASP A 230 7.95 -40.23 5.90
CA ASP A 230 8.94 -39.92 4.86
C ASP A 230 8.77 -38.51 4.27
N TYR A 231 7.70 -37.81 4.65
CA TYR A 231 7.34 -36.52 4.11
C TYR A 231 7.57 -35.39 5.11
N LYS A 232 7.91 -34.21 4.59
CA LYS A 232 7.99 -32.94 5.32
C LYS A 232 7.11 -31.89 4.68
N MET A 233 6.62 -30.94 5.46
CA MET A 233 6.03 -29.73 4.90
C MET A 233 7.14 -28.79 4.43
N TRP A 234 6.96 -28.21 3.25
CA TRP A 234 7.91 -27.32 2.61
C TRP A 234 7.17 -26.16 1.94
N SER A 235 7.74 -24.96 2.03
CA SER A 235 7.30 -23.79 1.28
C SER A 235 8.51 -23.10 0.66
N PRO A 236 8.34 -22.28 -0.40
CA PRO A 236 9.41 -21.44 -0.91
C PRO A 236 9.76 -20.37 0.14
N SER A 237 10.56 -20.69 1.16
CA SER A 237 10.89 -19.75 2.26
C SER A 237 12.08 -18.87 1.91
N HIS A 238 12.01 -17.59 2.27
CA HIS A 238 13.20 -16.74 2.30
C HIS A 238 13.83 -16.80 3.70
N SER A 239 15.14 -17.02 3.76
CA SER A 239 15.88 -17.03 5.03
C SER A 239 16.54 -15.67 5.23
N GLU A 240 16.03 -14.87 6.15
CA GLU A 240 16.73 -13.69 6.68
C GLU A 240 17.23 -13.99 8.09
N GLY A 241 18.54 -14.23 8.21
CA GLY A 241 19.18 -14.58 9.49
C GLY A 241 18.72 -15.95 10.02
N LEU A 242 18.26 -15.99 11.28
CA LEU A 242 17.82 -17.20 11.99
C LEU A 242 16.32 -17.50 11.85
N ARG A 243 15.55 -16.65 11.14
CA ARG A 243 14.10 -16.84 10.96
C ARG A 243 13.79 -17.21 9.52
N ASN A 244 13.19 -18.38 9.33
CA ASN A 244 12.55 -18.74 8.07
C ASN A 244 11.12 -18.20 8.11
N TYR A 245 10.75 -17.34 7.15
CA TYR A 245 9.37 -16.93 6.95
C TYR A 245 8.81 -17.55 5.67
N ILE A 246 7.52 -17.87 5.68
CA ILE A 246 6.79 -18.29 4.49
C ILE A 246 6.39 -16.99 3.78
N PRO A 247 6.96 -16.67 2.60
CA PRO A 247 6.59 -15.45 1.91
C PRO A 247 5.14 -15.53 1.48
N CYS A 248 4.48 -14.39 1.61
CA CYS A 248 3.22 -14.21 0.96
C CYS A 248 3.47 -13.92 -0.51
N VAL A 249 2.99 -14.78 -1.40
CA VAL A 249 3.11 -14.58 -2.85
C VAL A 249 1.71 -14.52 -3.42
N MET A 250 1.35 -13.38 -4.02
CA MET A 250 0.01 -13.14 -4.54
C MET A 250 -1.08 -13.25 -3.45
N GLY A 251 -0.78 -12.75 -2.25
CA GLY A 251 -1.70 -12.82 -1.12
C GLY A 251 -1.88 -14.20 -0.47
N LEU A 252 -1.07 -15.20 -0.83
CA LEU A 252 -1.15 -16.57 -0.31
C LEU A 252 0.18 -17.09 0.23
N GLN A 253 0.12 -17.78 1.37
CA GLN A 253 1.17 -18.66 1.87
C GLN A 253 0.80 -20.10 1.54
N VAL A 254 1.60 -20.76 0.69
CA VAL A 254 1.35 -22.15 0.28
C VAL A 254 2.42 -23.07 0.83
N THR A 255 2.00 -24.13 1.52
CA THR A 255 2.87 -25.20 2.01
C THR A 255 2.53 -26.52 1.31
N TYR A 256 3.55 -27.23 0.88
CA TYR A 256 3.47 -28.47 0.12
C TYR A 256 4.07 -29.61 0.93
N GLN A 257 3.46 -30.79 0.89
CA GLN A 257 4.06 -31.99 1.45
C GLN A 257 5.06 -32.60 0.46
N ARG A 258 6.34 -32.68 0.82
CA ARG A 258 7.42 -33.21 -0.05
C ARG A 258 8.16 -34.36 0.62
N ARG A 259 8.58 -35.34 -0.19
CA ARG A 259 9.44 -36.44 0.28
C ARG A 259 10.75 -35.87 0.80
N MET A 260 11.24 -36.36 1.94
CA MET A 260 12.53 -35.96 2.47
C MET A 260 13.67 -36.52 1.60
N PRO A 261 14.79 -35.79 1.43
CA PRO A 261 15.93 -36.27 0.63
C PRO A 261 16.51 -37.59 1.15
N LEU A 262 16.47 -37.80 2.47
CA LEU A 262 16.95 -39.02 3.12
C LEU A 262 15.97 -40.20 2.98
N ALA A 263 14.69 -39.92 2.70
CA ALA A 263 13.67 -40.93 2.50
C ALA A 263 13.74 -41.45 1.05
N LYS A 264 14.62 -42.44 0.82
CA LYS A 264 14.84 -43.12 -0.46
C LYS A 264 13.72 -44.13 -0.78
N CYS A 265 12.49 -43.65 -0.88
CA CYS A 265 11.27 -44.44 -1.08
C CYS A 265 10.47 -43.98 -2.32
N LEU A 266 9.63 -44.87 -2.85
CA LEU A 266 8.76 -44.59 -4.01
C LEU A 266 7.46 -43.88 -3.56
N ASN A 267 7.12 -42.73 -4.14
CA ASN A 267 5.84 -42.04 -3.88
C ASN A 267 4.68 -42.84 -4.46
N GLY A 268 4.78 -43.22 -5.73
CA GLY A 268 3.78 -44.01 -6.45
C GLY A 268 2.91 -43.18 -7.40
N LEU A 269 2.28 -43.86 -8.36
CA LEU A 269 1.53 -43.25 -9.46
C LEU A 269 0.33 -42.42 -9.00
N ASP A 270 -0.37 -42.88 -7.96
CA ASP A 270 -1.58 -42.25 -7.41
C ASP A 270 -1.28 -41.18 -6.35
N TYR A 271 -0.01 -40.81 -6.15
CA TYR A 271 0.38 -39.82 -5.15
C TYR A 271 -0.12 -38.43 -5.54
N VAL A 272 -1.15 -37.96 -4.85
CA VAL A 272 -1.60 -36.57 -4.96
C VAL A 272 -1.02 -35.79 -3.79
N GLN A 273 -0.16 -34.84 -4.11
CA GLN A 273 0.53 -34.03 -3.11
C GLN A 273 -0.45 -33.18 -2.28
N PRO A 274 -0.50 -33.37 -0.94
CA PRO A 274 -1.25 -32.48 -0.07
C PRO A 274 -0.63 -31.08 -0.03
N LYS A 275 -1.48 -30.05 -0.07
CA LYS A 275 -1.09 -28.65 0.07
C LYS A 275 -2.00 -27.93 1.06
N SER A 276 -1.43 -27.05 1.88
CA SER A 276 -2.18 -26.10 2.72
C SER A 276 -1.98 -24.70 2.17
N THR A 277 -3.01 -23.86 2.30
CA THR A 277 -3.01 -22.49 1.78
C THR A 277 -3.61 -21.57 2.82
N ASP A 278 -2.83 -20.58 3.25
CA ASP A 278 -3.25 -19.55 4.18
C ASP A 278 -3.28 -18.20 3.47
N VAL A 279 -4.34 -17.43 3.70
CA VAL A 279 -4.51 -16.09 3.10
C VAL A 279 -3.78 -15.06 3.95
N CYS A 280 -3.02 -14.18 3.30
CA CYS A 280 -2.30 -13.11 3.97
C CYS A 280 -3.11 -11.82 4.07
N GLU A 281 -2.71 -10.96 5.00
CA GLU A 281 -3.11 -9.56 5.02
C GLU A 281 -2.47 -8.79 3.85
N CYS A 282 -3.21 -7.86 3.26
CA CYS A 282 -2.69 -7.06 2.14
C CYS A 282 -1.71 -5.98 2.59
N ASP A 283 -0.65 -5.79 1.83
CA ASP A 283 0.29 -4.67 1.96
C ASP A 283 0.50 -3.90 0.63
N LEU A 284 1.48 -2.99 0.58
CA LEU A 284 1.78 -2.19 -0.62
C LEU A 284 2.25 -3.02 -1.83
N LEU A 285 2.84 -4.21 -1.61
CA LEU A 285 3.39 -5.07 -2.65
C LEU A 285 2.29 -5.80 -3.42
N ASP A 286 1.11 -6.00 -2.82
CA ASP A 286 -0.06 -6.61 -3.46
C ASP A 286 -0.81 -5.65 -4.41
N PHE A 287 -0.35 -4.39 -4.51
CA PHE A 287 -0.92 -3.35 -5.37
C PHE A 287 0.09 -2.82 -6.38
N GLU A 288 -0.36 -2.54 -7.60
CA GLU A 288 0.37 -1.83 -8.63
C GLU A 288 -0.23 -0.45 -8.92
N CYS A 289 0.49 0.41 -9.65
CA CYS A 289 -0.08 1.70 -10.05
C CYS A 289 -1.22 1.50 -11.03
N ASP A 290 -2.30 2.22 -10.78
CA ASP A 290 -3.45 2.22 -11.66
C ASP A 290 -3.17 2.99 -12.96
N PHE A 291 -4.08 2.89 -13.93
CA PHE A 291 -3.95 3.55 -15.22
C PHE A 291 -3.80 5.06 -15.07
N GLY A 292 -2.75 5.62 -15.69
CA GLY A 292 -2.41 7.05 -15.57
C GLY A 292 -1.59 7.41 -14.33
N PHE A 293 -1.04 6.43 -13.61
CA PHE A 293 -0.14 6.63 -12.47
C PHE A 293 1.20 5.92 -12.68
N VAL A 294 2.26 6.46 -12.06
CA VAL A 294 3.63 5.95 -12.11
C VAL A 294 4.22 5.83 -10.71
N ARG A 295 5.05 4.80 -10.48
CA ARG A 295 5.76 4.62 -9.19
C ARG A 295 6.93 5.58 -9.09
N VAL A 296 7.01 6.33 -8.00
CA VAL A 296 8.10 7.28 -7.70
C VAL A 296 8.46 7.23 -6.21
N GLY A 297 9.74 7.45 -5.88
CA GLY A 297 10.23 7.58 -4.51
C GLY A 297 10.63 6.26 -3.84
N SER A 298 11.09 6.38 -2.59
CA SER A 298 11.45 5.26 -1.70
C SER A 298 10.95 5.60 -0.28
N PRO A 299 9.89 4.97 0.24
CA PRO A 299 9.14 3.86 -0.36
C PRO A 299 8.38 4.27 -1.65
N PRO A 300 8.18 3.33 -2.59
CA PRO A 300 7.59 3.63 -3.89
C PRO A 300 6.10 3.95 -3.76
N ARG A 301 5.70 5.14 -4.19
CA ARG A 301 4.28 5.59 -4.22
C ARG A 301 3.81 5.85 -5.64
N CYS A 302 2.52 5.62 -5.89
CA CYS A 302 1.90 5.94 -7.16
C CYS A 302 1.48 7.41 -7.21
N ILE A 303 2.02 8.15 -8.18
CA ILE A 303 1.63 9.54 -8.47
C ILE A 303 1.10 9.63 -9.89
N ARG A 304 0.26 10.62 -10.17
CA ARG A 304 -0.29 10.80 -11.52
C ARG A 304 0.83 10.99 -12.55
N ASP A 305 0.77 10.23 -13.63
CA ASP A 305 1.64 10.42 -14.79
C ASP A 305 1.24 11.69 -15.54
N LYS A 306 2.18 12.61 -15.63
CA LYS A 306 1.98 13.94 -16.25
C LYS A 306 2.41 13.96 -17.72
N SER A 307 2.98 12.87 -18.24
CA SER A 307 3.24 12.73 -19.67
C SER A 307 1.93 12.58 -20.48
N ALA A 308 0.89 12.01 -19.87
CA ALA A 308 -0.45 11.85 -20.43
C ALA A 308 -1.34 13.08 -20.14
N THR A 309 -1.05 14.22 -20.76
CA THR A 309 -1.75 15.49 -20.50
C THR A 309 -3.23 15.52 -20.93
N SER A 310 -3.65 14.62 -21.82
CA SER A 310 -5.03 14.56 -22.34
C SER A 310 -6.02 13.77 -21.46
N LEU A 311 -5.54 13.05 -20.44
CA LEU A 311 -6.36 12.17 -19.62
C LEU A 311 -6.61 12.80 -18.24
N ASP A 312 -7.88 13.11 -17.94
CA ASP A 312 -8.32 13.42 -16.58
C ASP A 312 -8.73 12.14 -15.84
N VAL A 313 -7.79 11.60 -15.05
CA VAL A 313 -7.98 10.39 -14.23
C VAL A 313 -9.02 10.56 -13.13
N TYR A 314 -9.36 11.81 -12.76
CA TYR A 314 -10.34 12.10 -11.72
C TYR A 314 -11.73 12.45 -12.29
N LYS A 315 -11.89 12.37 -13.61
CA LYS A 315 -13.16 12.66 -14.27
C LYS A 315 -14.22 11.63 -13.91
N VAL A 316 -15.42 12.09 -13.62
CA VAL A 316 -16.59 11.22 -13.42
C VAL A 316 -16.84 10.43 -14.72
N PRO A 317 -17.00 9.09 -14.65
CA PRO A 317 -17.24 8.26 -15.83
C PRO A 317 -18.51 8.67 -16.60
N ALA A 318 -18.47 8.65 -17.94
CA ALA A 318 -19.63 9.02 -18.78
C ALA A 318 -20.94 8.23 -18.52
N PRO A 319 -20.92 6.93 -18.13
CA PRO A 319 -22.16 6.22 -17.78
C PRO A 319 -22.64 6.45 -16.33
N CYS A 320 -22.08 7.42 -15.59
CA CYS A 320 -22.46 7.69 -14.18
C CYS A 320 -23.81 8.41 -14.11
N LYS A 321 -24.88 7.66 -13.84
CA LYS A 321 -26.24 8.21 -13.65
C LYS A 321 -26.50 8.52 -12.17
N PRO A 322 -27.25 9.59 -11.83
CA PRO A 322 -27.60 9.87 -10.45
C PRO A 322 -28.28 8.68 -9.78
N GLY A 323 -27.89 8.37 -8.54
CA GLY A 323 -28.32 7.17 -7.80
C GLY A 323 -27.38 5.97 -7.94
N ASN A 324 -26.48 5.96 -8.93
CA ASN A 324 -25.41 4.97 -9.01
C ASN A 324 -24.15 5.45 -8.25
N PHE A 325 -23.22 4.53 -8.07
CA PHE A 325 -21.88 4.80 -7.52
C PHE A 325 -20.81 4.40 -8.53
N TYR A 326 -19.65 5.05 -8.47
CA TYR A 326 -18.48 4.69 -9.26
C TYR A 326 -17.24 4.54 -8.38
N ASN A 327 -16.29 3.73 -8.84
CA ASN A 327 -15.03 3.50 -8.14
C ASN A 327 -14.02 4.56 -8.59
N ARG A 328 -13.66 5.46 -7.67
CA ARG A 328 -12.61 6.46 -7.89
C ARG A 328 -11.27 5.90 -7.43
N THR A 329 -10.29 5.88 -8.33
CA THR A 329 -8.93 5.41 -8.03
C THR A 329 -8.21 6.33 -7.02
N LYS A 330 -7.42 5.71 -6.13
CA LYS A 330 -6.42 6.36 -5.28
C LYS A 330 -5.01 6.39 -5.92
N GLY A 331 -4.91 5.91 -7.16
CA GLY A 331 -3.65 5.70 -7.88
C GLY A 331 -3.09 4.28 -7.80
N TYR A 332 -3.76 3.39 -7.07
CA TYR A 332 -3.38 1.99 -6.90
C TYR A 332 -4.49 1.06 -7.38
N ARG A 333 -4.11 -0.12 -7.86
CA ARG A 333 -5.01 -1.24 -8.13
C ARG A 333 -4.40 -2.53 -7.64
N LYS A 334 -5.24 -3.43 -7.12
CA LYS A 334 -4.78 -4.74 -6.66
C LYS A 334 -4.26 -5.56 -7.84
N ILE A 335 -3.14 -6.25 -7.67
CA ILE A 335 -2.55 -7.09 -8.71
C ILE A 335 -3.55 -8.19 -9.09
N ALA A 336 -3.70 -8.45 -10.39
CA ALA A 336 -4.64 -9.46 -10.88
C ALA A 336 -4.30 -10.85 -10.33
N ALA A 337 -5.32 -11.56 -9.84
CA ALA A 337 -5.22 -12.86 -9.16
C ALA A 337 -4.58 -12.86 -7.76
N ASP A 338 -4.26 -11.68 -7.21
CA ASP A 338 -3.85 -11.57 -5.81
C ASP A 338 -5.05 -11.83 -4.86
N SER A 339 -4.84 -12.70 -3.88
CA SER A 339 -5.89 -13.17 -2.96
C SER A 339 -5.78 -12.63 -1.54
N CYS A 340 -4.94 -11.62 -1.28
CA CYS A 340 -4.77 -11.05 0.06
C CYS A 340 -6.10 -10.48 0.57
N VAL A 341 -6.33 -10.44 1.89
CA VAL A 341 -7.54 -9.84 2.46
C VAL A 341 -7.21 -9.09 3.74
N GLY A 342 -7.77 -7.89 3.91
CA GLY A 342 -7.58 -7.08 5.11
C GLY A 342 -6.24 -6.36 5.15
N GLY A 343 -5.64 -6.23 6.32
CA GLY A 343 -4.42 -5.44 6.51
C GLY A 343 -4.61 -3.98 6.12
N PHE A 344 -3.81 -3.51 5.16
CA PHE A 344 -3.83 -2.14 4.64
C PHE A 344 -4.62 -1.99 3.33
N GLU A 345 -5.41 -2.98 2.91
CA GLU A 345 -6.11 -2.95 1.62
C GLU A 345 -6.97 -1.69 1.41
N SER A 346 -7.63 -1.19 2.47
CA SER A 346 -8.52 -0.01 2.41
C SER A 346 -7.78 1.28 2.07
N HIS A 347 -6.47 1.33 2.29
CA HIS A 347 -5.63 2.47 1.95
C HIS A 347 -5.42 2.57 0.43
N TYR A 348 -5.48 1.46 -0.29
CA TYR A 348 -5.15 1.37 -1.71
C TYR A 348 -6.36 1.11 -2.60
N LEU A 349 -7.40 0.45 -2.09
CA LEU A 349 -8.64 0.20 -2.81
C LEU A 349 -9.36 1.52 -3.18
N PRO A 350 -10.03 1.55 -4.35
CA PRO A 350 -10.73 2.73 -4.81
C PRO A 350 -11.88 3.13 -3.89
N ASP A 351 -12.14 4.43 -3.79
CA ASP A 351 -13.29 4.94 -3.05
C ASP A 351 -14.57 4.78 -3.86
N ILE A 352 -15.64 4.38 -3.18
CA ILE A 352 -16.98 4.33 -3.77
C ILE A 352 -17.61 5.73 -3.64
N VAL A 353 -17.76 6.42 -4.78
CA VAL A 353 -18.25 7.80 -4.85
C VAL A 353 -19.64 7.81 -5.50
N PRO A 354 -20.65 8.51 -4.95
CA PRO A 354 -21.94 8.64 -5.60
C PRO A 354 -21.84 9.47 -6.88
N CYS A 355 -22.56 9.07 -7.93
CA CYS A 355 -22.67 9.88 -9.14
C CYS A 355 -23.36 11.22 -8.83
N PRO A 356 -22.82 12.35 -9.32
CA PRO A 356 -23.41 13.66 -9.05
C PRO A 356 -24.78 13.82 -9.73
N PHE A 357 -25.73 14.46 -9.05
CA PHE A 357 -27.07 14.77 -9.60
C PHE A 357 -27.05 16.02 -10.50
N HIS A 358 -26.22 17.01 -10.13
CA HIS A 358 -25.93 18.23 -10.88
C HIS A 358 -24.42 18.49 -10.86
N GLU A 359 -23.93 19.41 -11.71
CA GLU A 359 -22.57 19.93 -11.58
C GLU A 359 -22.41 20.54 -10.18
N VAL A 360 -21.56 19.91 -9.36
CA VAL A 360 -21.14 20.44 -8.06
C VAL A 360 -19.95 21.34 -8.32
N ASP A 361 -20.02 22.58 -7.84
CA ASP A 361 -18.90 23.51 -7.98
C ASP A 361 -17.71 23.02 -7.12
N ASP A 362 -16.55 22.88 -7.75
CA ASP A 362 -15.26 22.70 -7.06
C ASP A 362 -14.76 24.11 -6.69
N PHE A 363 -14.61 24.44 -5.40
CA PHE A 363 -14.23 25.78 -4.96
C PHE A 363 -13.21 25.78 -3.82
N LEU A 364 -12.40 26.85 -3.79
CA LEU A 364 -11.63 27.25 -2.62
C LEU A 364 -12.52 28.10 -1.73
N LEU A 365 -12.60 27.80 -0.44
CA LEU A 365 -13.20 28.65 0.57
C LEU A 365 -12.08 29.26 1.40
N PHE A 366 -12.11 30.56 1.63
CA PHE A 366 -11.11 31.24 2.43
C PHE A 366 -11.71 32.36 3.28
N ALA A 367 -11.14 32.54 4.46
CA ALA A 367 -11.48 33.62 5.37
C ALA A 367 -10.57 34.82 5.15
N GLN A 368 -11.16 36.00 5.01
CA GLN A 368 -10.50 37.28 5.20
C GLN A 368 -11.08 37.89 6.47
N ARG A 369 -10.31 38.71 7.21
CA ARG A 369 -10.76 39.23 8.54
C ARG A 369 -12.25 39.66 8.59
N GLU A 370 -12.72 40.39 7.59
CA GLU A 370 -14.08 40.95 7.55
C GLU A 370 -15.01 40.28 6.52
N ASN A 371 -14.58 39.20 5.84
CA ASN A 371 -15.42 38.52 4.85
C ASN A 371 -15.06 37.04 4.70
N ILE A 372 -15.99 36.26 4.14
CA ILE A 372 -15.72 34.88 3.73
C ILE A 372 -16.02 34.81 2.25
N SER A 373 -15.08 34.27 1.48
CA SER A 373 -15.17 34.22 0.03
C SER A 373 -14.92 32.81 -0.49
N ARG A 374 -15.59 32.48 -1.60
CA ARG A 374 -15.33 31.25 -2.36
C ARG A 374 -14.85 31.58 -3.77
N TYR A 375 -13.88 30.82 -4.27
CA TYR A 375 -13.35 30.93 -5.61
C TYR A 375 -13.57 29.61 -6.37
N ASN A 376 -14.35 29.64 -7.44
CA ASN A 376 -14.64 28.45 -8.25
C ASN A 376 -13.40 28.06 -9.07
N LEU A 377 -12.94 26.82 -8.90
CA LEU A 377 -11.73 26.30 -9.53
C LEU A 377 -11.90 26.05 -11.04
N ILE A 378 -13.14 25.89 -11.52
CA ILE A 378 -13.47 25.62 -12.92
C ILE A 378 -13.76 26.92 -13.66
N ARG A 379 -14.77 27.67 -13.19
CA ARG A 379 -15.23 28.93 -13.79
C ARG A 379 -14.29 30.11 -13.53
N LYS A 380 -13.38 29.98 -12.56
CA LYS A 380 -12.40 31.01 -12.16
C LYS A 380 -13.05 32.33 -11.72
N ASN A 381 -14.20 32.25 -11.06
CA ASN A 381 -14.90 33.41 -10.51
C ASN A 381 -14.80 33.44 -8.98
N LEU A 382 -14.64 34.65 -8.45
CA LEU A 382 -14.64 34.95 -7.02
C LEU A 382 -16.06 35.39 -6.60
N GLU A 383 -16.54 34.85 -5.50
CA GLU A 383 -17.84 35.18 -4.90
C GLU A 383 -17.69 35.36 -3.39
N GLN A 384 -18.16 36.48 -2.85
CA GLN A 384 -18.23 36.72 -1.42
C GLN A 384 -19.53 36.12 -0.86
N LEU A 385 -19.44 35.36 0.23
CA LEU A 385 -20.60 34.81 0.90
C LEU A 385 -21.37 35.90 1.66
N PRO A 386 -22.72 35.89 1.65
CA PRO A 386 -23.54 36.92 2.27
C PRO A 386 -23.70 36.69 3.79
N VAL A 387 -22.57 36.75 4.52
CA VAL A 387 -22.50 36.65 5.98
C VAL A 387 -22.25 38.06 6.54
N PRO A 388 -23.27 38.73 7.12
CA PRO A 388 -23.14 40.10 7.60
C PRO A 388 -22.41 40.19 8.95
N ASN A 389 -21.89 41.39 9.26
CA ASN A 389 -21.32 41.77 10.56
C ASN A 389 -20.08 40.98 11.00
N LEU A 390 -19.31 40.42 10.06
CA LEU A 390 -18.01 39.81 10.35
C LEU A 390 -16.98 40.87 10.73
N LYS A 391 -16.22 40.65 11.80
CA LYS A 391 -15.22 41.58 12.30
C LYS A 391 -13.81 41.02 12.19
N ASN A 392 -13.59 39.80 12.67
CA ASN A 392 -12.29 39.15 12.59
C ASN A 392 -12.42 37.62 12.52
N VAL A 393 -12.74 37.12 11.34
CA VAL A 393 -12.87 35.68 11.07
C VAL A 393 -11.50 35.05 10.94
N ILE A 394 -11.23 34.03 11.78
CA ILE A 394 -9.96 33.31 11.78
C ILE A 394 -10.10 31.90 11.17
N ALA A 395 -11.12 31.16 11.58
CA ALA A 395 -11.30 29.76 11.18
C ALA A 395 -12.65 29.54 10.49
N ILE A 396 -12.66 28.68 9.47
CA ILE A 396 -13.87 28.36 8.69
C ILE A 396 -13.98 26.86 8.38
N ASP A 397 -15.21 26.41 8.16
CA ASP A 397 -15.48 25.11 7.53
C ASP A 397 -16.83 25.14 6.80
N PHE A 398 -17.14 24.07 6.07
CA PHE A 398 -18.30 23.99 5.22
C PHE A 398 -18.95 22.61 5.25
N ASP A 399 -20.28 22.57 5.29
CA ASP A 399 -21.07 21.36 5.06
C ASP A 399 -21.59 21.39 3.62
N MET A 400 -21.03 20.54 2.76
CA MET A 400 -21.43 20.44 1.35
C MET A 400 -22.84 19.86 1.17
N ALA A 401 -23.31 19.03 2.11
CA ALA A 401 -24.62 18.39 1.99
C ALA A 401 -25.75 19.39 2.30
N ASP A 402 -25.57 20.18 3.36
CA ASP A 402 -26.56 21.16 3.82
C ASP A 402 -26.29 22.60 3.32
N ASN A 403 -25.19 22.79 2.57
CA ASN A 403 -24.72 24.08 2.05
C ASN A 403 -24.59 25.13 3.17
N CYS A 404 -23.89 24.76 4.24
CA CYS A 404 -23.73 25.59 5.43
C CYS A 404 -22.27 26.01 5.62
N VAL A 405 -22.03 27.30 5.84
CA VAL A 405 -20.74 27.82 6.27
C VAL A 405 -20.70 27.90 7.80
N TYR A 406 -19.58 27.47 8.38
CA TYR A 406 -19.22 27.66 9.77
C TYR A 406 -18.06 28.64 9.86
N TRP A 407 -18.08 29.54 10.84
CA TRP A 407 -17.00 30.49 11.07
C TRP A 407 -16.77 30.73 12.54
N ALA A 408 -15.55 31.13 12.90
CA ALA A 408 -15.23 31.66 14.22
C ALA A 408 -14.75 33.11 14.10
N ASP A 409 -15.44 34.01 14.81
CA ASP A 409 -15.07 35.41 14.95
C ASP A 409 -14.45 35.64 16.33
N ILE A 410 -13.16 36.00 16.35
CA ILE A 410 -12.41 36.23 17.59
C ILE A 410 -12.68 37.61 18.21
N ALA A 411 -13.20 38.58 17.43
CA ALA A 411 -13.55 39.88 17.98
C ALA A 411 -14.86 39.81 18.77
N ASP A 412 -15.78 38.94 18.35
CA ASP A 412 -17.06 38.71 19.03
C ASP A 412 -17.06 37.51 19.97
N ASP A 413 -15.98 36.71 20.02
CA ASP A 413 -15.90 35.45 20.75
C ASP A 413 -17.10 34.53 20.44
N THR A 414 -17.35 34.30 19.14
CA THR A 414 -18.45 33.43 18.69
C THR A 414 -18.06 32.46 17.59
N ILE A 415 -18.73 31.31 17.58
CA ILE A 415 -18.76 30.36 16.46
C ILE A 415 -20.17 30.38 15.87
N GLY A 416 -20.27 30.79 14.61
CA GLY A 416 -21.53 30.93 13.89
C GLY A 416 -21.72 29.89 12.78
N ARG A 417 -22.98 29.74 12.35
CA ARG A 417 -23.41 28.97 11.19
C ARG A 417 -24.44 29.74 10.37
N GLN A 418 -24.36 29.60 9.05
CA GLN A 418 -25.37 30.06 8.12
C GLN A 418 -25.51 29.04 6.99
N CYS A 419 -26.75 28.61 6.73
CA CYS A 419 -27.06 27.64 5.68
C CYS A 419 -27.79 28.34 4.52
N PHE A 420 -27.45 28.03 3.28
CA PHE A 420 -28.01 28.73 2.12
C PHE A 420 -29.21 27.99 1.48
N VAL A 421 -29.49 26.75 1.90
CA VAL A 421 -30.58 25.92 1.35
C VAL A 421 -31.91 26.09 2.12
N ASN A 422 -31.87 26.19 3.45
CA ASN A 422 -33.06 26.16 4.33
C ASN A 422 -33.36 27.49 5.05
N GLY A 423 -32.85 28.60 4.51
CA GLY A 423 -33.06 29.95 5.03
C GLY A 423 -31.76 30.62 5.47
N ASN A 424 -31.60 31.91 5.18
CA ASN A 424 -30.36 32.67 5.42
C ASN A 424 -30.22 33.18 6.87
N ALA A 425 -30.77 32.46 7.85
CA ALA A 425 -30.67 32.85 9.25
C ALA A 425 -29.27 32.52 9.78
N ILE A 426 -28.70 33.45 10.54
CA ILE A 426 -27.46 33.24 11.28
C ILE A 426 -27.80 32.57 12.60
N GLU A 427 -27.09 31.50 12.91
CA GLU A 427 -27.17 30.80 14.17
C GLU A 427 -25.82 30.87 14.90
N ILE A 428 -25.85 31.25 16.17
CA ILE A 428 -24.66 31.20 17.02
C ILE A 428 -24.63 29.86 17.74
N LEU A 429 -23.62 29.05 17.42
CA LEU A 429 -23.45 27.71 17.96
C LEU A 429 -22.72 27.73 19.31
N VAL A 430 -21.71 28.60 19.43
CA VAL A 430 -20.91 28.80 20.65
C VAL A 430 -20.68 30.30 20.84
N SER A 431 -20.91 30.79 22.05
CA SER A 431 -20.70 32.21 22.41
C SER A 431 -20.06 32.39 23.79
N ASN A 432 -19.69 31.29 24.44
CA ASN A 432 -19.15 31.29 25.80
C ASN A 432 -18.01 30.29 25.92
N ASP A 433 -17.17 30.47 26.94
CA ASP A 433 -16.06 29.57 27.26
C ASP A 433 -15.10 29.35 26.07
N ILE A 434 -14.88 30.39 25.25
CA ILE A 434 -13.89 30.43 24.17
C ILE A 434 -13.01 31.68 24.33
N SER A 435 -11.82 31.69 23.72
CA SER A 435 -10.90 32.82 23.77
C SER A 435 -10.17 33.13 22.46
N SER A 436 -9.64 32.12 21.76
CA SER A 436 -9.00 32.32 20.45
C SER A 436 -9.18 31.07 19.61
N ILE A 437 -10.20 31.07 18.74
CA ILE A 437 -10.44 29.93 17.87
C ILE A 437 -9.52 30.02 16.66
N GLU A 438 -8.45 29.23 16.68
CA GLU A 438 -7.37 29.26 15.68
C GLU A 438 -7.63 28.33 14.49
N GLY A 439 -8.49 27.33 14.66
CA GLY A 439 -8.76 26.31 13.65
C GLY A 439 -10.08 25.61 13.89
N MET A 440 -10.67 25.11 12.80
CA MET A 440 -11.97 24.44 12.82
C MET A 440 -11.96 23.26 11.85
N ALA A 441 -12.66 22.18 12.17
CA ALA A 441 -12.82 21.04 11.27
C ALA A 441 -14.18 20.35 11.43
N PHE A 442 -14.91 20.16 10.35
CA PHE A 442 -16.23 19.53 10.37
C PHE A 442 -16.18 18.02 10.03
N ASP A 443 -16.75 17.18 10.89
CA ASP A 443 -17.06 15.78 10.60
C ASP A 443 -18.46 15.70 9.96
N TRP A 444 -18.48 15.57 8.63
CA TRP A 444 -19.71 15.47 7.84
C TRP A 444 -20.47 14.15 8.04
N ILE A 445 -19.82 13.11 8.56
CA ILE A 445 -20.45 11.81 8.81
C ILE A 445 -21.20 11.85 10.16
N SER A 446 -20.53 12.32 11.22
CA SER A 446 -21.11 12.36 12.57
C SER A 446 -21.88 13.66 12.86
N LYS A 447 -21.82 14.64 11.96
CA LYS A 447 -22.38 16.00 12.10
C LYS A 447 -21.87 16.68 13.38
N THR A 448 -20.55 16.63 13.56
CA THR A 448 -19.84 17.26 14.70
C THR A 448 -18.79 18.24 14.20
N LEU A 449 -18.71 19.41 14.83
CA LEU A 449 -17.75 20.46 14.51
C LEU A 449 -16.67 20.51 15.60
N TYR A 450 -15.43 20.30 15.20
CA TYR A 450 -14.25 20.43 16.06
C TYR A 450 -13.68 21.83 15.92
N PHE A 451 -13.19 22.39 17.01
CA PHE A 451 -12.51 23.68 17.02
C PHE A 451 -11.36 23.70 18.02
N VAL A 452 -10.36 24.50 17.69
CA VAL A 452 -9.10 24.64 18.44
C VAL A 452 -9.12 25.98 19.16
N ASP A 453 -9.08 25.96 20.49
CA ASP A 453 -8.81 27.16 21.28
C ASP A 453 -7.32 27.25 21.59
N GLY A 454 -6.63 28.17 20.90
CA GLY A 454 -5.18 28.34 20.98
C GLY A 454 -4.70 28.96 22.30
N VAL A 455 -5.51 29.81 22.92
CA VAL A 455 -5.15 30.47 24.20
C VAL A 455 -5.42 29.55 25.37
N ARG A 456 -6.51 28.80 25.32
CA ARG A 456 -6.90 27.85 26.39
C ARG A 456 -6.27 26.47 26.24
N ALA A 457 -5.57 26.23 25.14
CA ALA A 457 -4.95 24.96 24.78
C ALA A 457 -5.95 23.80 24.87
N LYS A 458 -7.08 23.92 24.14
CA LYS A 458 -8.11 22.90 24.07
C LYS A 458 -8.48 22.59 22.62
N ILE A 459 -8.80 21.32 22.36
CA ILE A 459 -9.56 20.91 21.18
C ILE A 459 -10.88 20.37 21.68
N GLU A 460 -11.96 20.96 21.19
CA GLU A 460 -13.31 20.67 21.63
C GLU A 460 -14.17 20.36 20.41
N LEU A 461 -15.28 19.66 20.64
CA LEU A 461 -16.28 19.42 19.62
C LEU A 461 -17.66 19.82 20.11
N ILE A 462 -18.53 20.14 19.15
CA ILE A 462 -19.98 20.25 19.32
C ILE A 462 -20.72 19.43 18.28
N ARG A 463 -21.93 18.99 18.60
CA ARG A 463 -22.84 18.36 17.65
C ARG A 463 -23.72 19.42 16.97
N THR A 464 -23.77 19.46 15.64
CA THR A 464 -24.40 20.56 14.89
C THR A 464 -25.83 20.26 14.42
N ASN A 465 -26.26 19.00 14.44
CA ASN A 465 -27.58 18.59 13.95
C ASN A 465 -28.69 18.65 15.01
N ILE A 466 -28.51 19.40 16.10
CA ILE A 466 -29.47 19.53 17.20
C ILE A 466 -29.67 21.00 17.54
N ASN A 467 -30.94 21.45 17.55
CA ASN A 467 -31.34 22.87 17.66
C ASN A 467 -31.41 23.38 19.11
N HIS A 468 -30.53 22.93 20.00
CA HIS A 468 -30.47 23.40 21.39
C HIS A 468 -29.10 23.98 21.71
N SER A 469 -29.08 25.25 22.13
CA SER A 469 -27.86 25.97 22.49
C SER A 469 -27.06 25.21 23.58
N GLY A 470 -25.83 24.83 23.23
CA GLY A 470 -24.74 24.55 24.17
C GLY A 470 -24.65 23.19 24.86
N ARG A 471 -25.47 22.16 24.55
CA ARG A 471 -25.55 20.96 25.41
C ARG A 471 -24.89 19.67 24.91
N MET A 472 -24.12 19.71 23.83
CA MET A 472 -23.28 18.60 23.37
C MET A 472 -21.86 19.06 23.05
N ARG A 473 -21.31 19.91 23.91
CA ARG A 473 -19.90 20.30 23.89
C ARG A 473 -19.07 19.29 24.68
N ARG A 474 -17.94 18.87 24.12
CA ARG A 474 -17.00 17.94 24.76
C ARG A 474 -15.57 18.38 24.49
N THR A 475 -14.78 18.48 25.55
CA THR A 475 -13.32 18.62 25.47
C THR A 475 -12.71 17.27 25.07
N ILE A 476 -11.97 17.26 23.97
CA ILE A 476 -11.32 16.07 23.39
C ILE A 476 -9.86 16.00 23.81
N LEU A 477 -9.15 17.12 23.67
CA LEU A 477 -7.79 17.30 24.17
C LEU A 477 -7.71 18.61 24.96
N ASN A 478 -6.83 18.64 25.96
CA ASN A 478 -6.64 19.78 26.85
C ASN A 478 -5.15 20.11 27.02
N SER A 479 -4.84 21.02 27.94
CA SER A 479 -3.49 21.55 28.18
C SER A 479 -2.47 20.52 28.67
N THR A 480 -2.84 19.26 28.93
CA THR A 480 -1.87 18.20 29.21
C THR A 480 -1.19 17.68 27.94
N VAL A 481 -1.82 17.89 26.78
CA VAL A 481 -1.32 17.46 25.45
C VAL A 481 -1.05 18.67 24.56
N LEU A 482 -1.84 19.73 24.71
CA LEU A 482 -1.81 20.92 23.86
C LEU A 482 -1.08 22.06 24.56
N HIS A 483 -0.32 22.84 23.79
CA HIS A 483 0.40 24.02 24.28
C HIS A 483 0.01 25.28 23.51
N LYS A 484 0.20 25.28 22.19
CA LYS A 484 -0.27 26.34 21.28
C LYS A 484 -0.81 25.70 20.00
N PRO A 485 -1.96 25.01 20.07
CA PRO A 485 -2.54 24.38 18.90
C PRO A 485 -3.10 25.43 17.93
N ARG A 486 -3.04 25.17 16.62
CA ARG A 486 -3.52 26.09 15.58
C ARG A 486 -4.36 25.37 14.51
N GLY A 487 -3.72 24.76 13.53
CA GLY A 487 -4.40 24.10 12.41
C GLY A 487 -5.00 22.76 12.85
N ILE A 488 -6.16 22.40 12.31
CA ILE A 488 -6.81 21.11 12.55
C ILE A 488 -7.44 20.57 11.26
N VAL A 489 -7.36 19.26 11.05
CA VAL A 489 -8.05 18.55 9.97
C VAL A 489 -8.47 17.16 10.44
N LEU A 490 -9.62 16.67 9.96
CA LEU A 490 -10.20 15.38 10.36
C LEU A 490 -10.21 14.42 9.18
N HIS A 491 -10.12 13.13 9.46
CA HIS A 491 -10.40 12.06 8.51
C HIS A 491 -11.55 11.18 9.03
N PRO A 492 -12.82 11.61 8.89
CA PRO A 492 -13.98 10.94 9.52
C PRO A 492 -14.12 9.44 9.23
N SER A 493 -13.78 9.01 8.02
CA SER A 493 -13.84 7.61 7.60
C SER A 493 -12.73 6.74 8.17
N HIS A 494 -11.56 7.32 8.50
CA HIS A 494 -10.43 6.61 9.12
C HIS A 494 -10.39 6.80 10.65
N GLY A 495 -11.20 7.70 11.20
CA GLY A 495 -11.29 7.94 12.64
C GLY A 495 -10.10 8.71 13.22
N TYR A 496 -9.41 9.52 12.42
CA TYR A 496 -8.25 10.31 12.84
C TYR A 496 -8.52 11.82 12.86
N MET A 497 -7.87 12.52 13.77
CA MET A 497 -7.68 13.96 13.74
C MET A 497 -6.20 14.31 13.75
N PHE A 498 -5.86 15.40 13.07
CA PHE A 498 -4.50 15.92 12.98
C PHE A 498 -4.50 17.40 13.33
N TRP A 499 -3.47 17.85 14.03
CA TRP A 499 -3.32 19.26 14.37
C TRP A 499 -1.86 19.68 14.37
N THR A 500 -1.66 20.99 14.25
CA THR A 500 -0.37 21.64 14.41
C THR A 500 -0.32 22.34 15.77
N ASP A 501 0.83 22.28 16.43
CA ASP A 501 1.14 23.01 17.65
C ASP A 501 2.42 23.82 17.43
N TRP A 502 2.34 25.13 17.56
CA TRP A 502 3.46 26.05 17.29
C TRP A 502 4.09 26.56 18.59
N SER A 503 4.00 25.79 19.67
CA SER A 503 4.64 26.16 20.94
C SER A 503 6.14 26.35 20.76
N ALA A 504 6.69 27.37 21.42
CA ALA A 504 8.12 27.65 21.35
C ALA A 504 8.98 26.54 21.94
N GLU A 505 8.41 25.72 22.84
CA GLU A 505 9.08 24.62 23.55
C GLU A 505 8.95 23.27 22.84
N ASN A 506 7.78 22.95 22.29
CA ASN A 506 7.50 21.66 21.64
C ASN A 506 6.68 21.85 20.35
N PRO A 507 7.24 22.51 19.32
CA PRO A 507 6.55 22.66 18.05
C PRO A 507 6.36 21.27 17.41
N SER A 508 5.16 21.00 16.92
CA SER A 508 4.80 19.66 16.47
C SER A 508 3.64 19.61 15.46
N VAL A 509 3.66 18.55 14.65
CA VAL A 509 2.51 18.06 13.90
C VAL A 509 2.10 16.74 14.53
N ASN A 510 0.84 16.62 14.92
CA ASN A 510 0.35 15.55 15.78
C ASN A 510 -0.86 14.84 15.17
N ARG A 511 -1.12 13.64 15.69
CA ARG A 511 -2.28 12.82 15.36
C ARG A 511 -2.92 12.25 16.61
N ALA A 512 -4.23 12.07 16.60
CA ALA A 512 -4.96 11.25 17.56
C ALA A 512 -6.19 10.61 16.87
N ASN A 513 -6.87 9.72 17.58
CA ASN A 513 -8.21 9.30 17.18
C ASN A 513 -9.20 10.48 17.38
N LEU A 514 -10.38 10.44 16.74
CA LEU A 514 -11.39 11.51 16.85
C LEU A 514 -11.90 11.72 18.30
N ASP A 515 -11.73 10.74 19.19
CA ASP A 515 -12.07 10.85 20.62
C ASP A 515 -10.91 11.37 21.49
N GLY A 516 -9.74 11.68 20.90
CA GLY A 516 -8.53 12.12 21.61
C GLY A 516 -7.61 10.99 22.09
N SER A 517 -8.04 9.74 21.96
CA SER A 517 -7.21 8.59 22.34
C SER A 517 -6.06 8.36 21.35
N SER A 518 -5.05 7.60 21.78
CA SER A 518 -3.87 7.24 20.96
C SER A 518 -3.17 8.45 20.33
N ASN A 519 -3.09 9.57 21.07
CA ASN A 519 -2.36 10.75 20.60
C ASN A 519 -0.86 10.46 20.47
N MET A 520 -0.24 11.02 19.43
CA MET A 520 1.19 10.93 19.16
C MET A 520 1.68 12.12 18.33
N THR A 521 2.95 12.47 18.51
CA THR A 521 3.66 13.43 17.66
C THR A 521 4.22 12.72 16.44
N LEU A 522 3.85 13.18 15.24
CA LEU A 522 4.37 12.69 13.96
C LEU A 522 5.69 13.38 13.62
N PHE A 523 5.73 14.70 13.77
CA PHE A 523 6.90 15.53 13.51
C PHE A 523 7.10 16.49 14.66
N GLY A 524 8.30 16.52 15.24
CA GLY A 524 8.68 17.43 16.32
C GLY A 524 9.65 18.52 15.87
N ARG A 525 10.32 19.14 16.84
CA ARG A 525 11.25 20.27 16.67
C ARG A 525 12.33 20.09 15.60
N ASP A 526 12.80 18.86 15.36
CA ASP A 526 13.82 18.58 14.34
C ASP A 526 13.31 18.83 12.91
N THR A 527 11.98 18.88 12.73
CA THR A 527 11.33 18.99 11.42
C THR A 527 10.44 20.23 11.31
N VAL A 528 9.85 20.70 12.42
CA VAL A 528 8.92 21.83 12.44
C VAL A 528 9.28 22.88 13.49
N GLU A 529 9.00 24.14 13.20
CA GLU A 529 9.20 25.27 14.11
C GLU A 529 7.91 26.11 14.23
N TRP A 530 7.34 26.63 13.13
CA TRP A 530 6.02 27.28 13.13
C TRP A 530 5.04 26.57 12.18
N PRO A 531 4.56 25.37 12.55
CA PRO A 531 3.57 24.67 11.76
C PRO A 531 2.23 25.40 11.84
N ASN A 532 1.75 25.93 10.71
CA ASN A 532 0.49 26.68 10.64
C ASN A 532 -0.64 25.77 10.14
N GLY A 533 -1.04 25.91 8.88
CA GLY A 533 -2.12 25.15 8.26
C GLY A 533 -1.73 23.70 7.97
N ILE A 534 -2.71 22.82 8.10
CA ILE A 534 -2.63 21.39 7.83
C ILE A 534 -3.86 20.93 7.06
N THR A 535 -3.67 20.03 6.11
CA THR A 535 -4.74 19.49 5.26
C THR A 535 -4.47 18.04 4.87
N ILE A 536 -5.52 17.36 4.39
CA ILE A 536 -5.45 15.98 3.92
C ILE A 536 -5.77 15.96 2.43
N ASP A 537 -4.90 15.33 1.65
CA ASP A 537 -5.27 14.80 0.35
C ASP A 537 -6.06 13.51 0.57
N TYR A 538 -7.39 13.63 0.60
CA TYR A 538 -8.29 12.49 0.83
C TYR A 538 -8.23 11.45 -0.28
N PHE A 539 -7.66 11.77 -1.45
CA PHE A 539 -7.55 10.81 -2.55
C PHE A 539 -6.29 9.97 -2.39
N ALA A 540 -5.21 10.56 -1.90
CA ALA A 540 -3.93 9.89 -1.68
C ALA A 540 -3.69 9.45 -0.22
N ASN A 541 -4.64 9.70 0.69
CA ASN A 541 -4.50 9.52 2.14
C ASN A 541 -3.17 10.11 2.65
N ARG A 542 -2.93 11.38 2.34
CA ARG A 542 -1.64 12.03 2.58
C ARG A 542 -1.80 13.38 3.27
N LEU A 543 -0.99 13.63 4.30
CA LEU A 543 -0.96 14.90 5.01
C LEU A 543 -0.10 15.92 4.24
N TYR A 544 -0.53 17.17 4.32
CA TYR A 544 0.23 18.33 3.87
C TYR A 544 0.12 19.43 4.93
N TRP A 545 1.23 20.10 5.21
CA TRP A 545 1.25 21.24 6.13
C TRP A 545 2.27 22.28 5.67
N VAL A 546 2.15 23.47 6.25
CA VAL A 546 3.08 24.57 6.00
C VAL A 546 3.81 24.96 7.26
N ASP A 547 5.09 25.29 7.12
CA ASP A 547 5.90 25.86 8.20
C ASP A 547 6.32 27.28 7.83
N ALA A 548 5.89 28.26 8.62
CA ALA A 548 6.12 29.68 8.34
C ALA A 548 7.48 30.21 8.81
N ARG A 549 8.25 29.38 9.52
CA ARG A 549 9.57 29.76 10.04
C ARG A 549 10.67 29.11 9.25
N LEU A 550 10.46 27.86 8.86
CA LEU A 550 11.37 27.07 8.05
C LEU A 550 11.07 27.16 6.55
N ASP A 551 10.10 28.00 6.15
CA ASP A 551 9.78 28.37 4.77
C ASP A 551 9.61 27.16 3.83
N TYR A 552 8.76 26.20 4.24
CA TYR A 552 8.54 24.98 3.47
C TYR A 552 7.11 24.44 3.55
N ILE A 553 6.76 23.62 2.56
CA ILE A 553 5.53 22.80 2.55
C ILE A 553 5.93 21.34 2.72
N GLY A 554 5.45 20.72 3.81
CA GLY A 554 5.73 19.33 4.17
C GLY A 554 4.64 18.38 3.69
N SER A 555 5.00 17.12 3.49
CA SER A 555 4.04 16.06 3.21
C SER A 555 4.50 14.69 3.68
N SER A 556 3.60 13.92 4.28
CA SER A 556 3.81 12.54 4.75
C SER A 556 2.53 11.74 4.56
N ASP A 557 2.57 10.41 4.72
CA ASP A 557 1.34 9.65 4.89
C ASP A 557 0.64 9.99 6.24
N LEU A 558 -0.50 9.36 6.51
CA LEU A 558 -1.28 9.54 7.74
C LEU A 558 -0.58 9.02 9.02
N HIS A 559 0.54 8.30 8.88
CA HIS A 559 1.30 7.70 9.99
C HIS A 559 2.65 8.38 10.25
N GLY A 560 3.05 9.34 9.41
CA GLY A 560 4.30 10.08 9.51
C GLY A 560 5.43 9.51 8.64
N ASP A 561 5.18 8.44 7.90
CA ASP A 561 6.16 7.82 7.02
C ASP A 561 6.26 8.53 5.66
N GLY A 562 7.41 8.37 5.00
CA GLY A 562 7.66 8.93 3.68
C GLY A 562 7.63 10.45 3.64
N PHE A 563 8.08 11.12 4.72
CA PHE A 563 8.17 12.57 4.81
C PHE A 563 9.02 13.17 3.68
N VAL A 564 8.49 14.20 3.03
CA VAL A 564 9.18 15.01 2.03
C VAL A 564 8.87 16.49 2.23
N LYS A 565 9.86 17.34 1.99
CA LYS A 565 9.64 18.78 1.76
C LYS A 565 9.32 18.95 0.28
N VAL A 566 8.05 19.21 -0.05
CA VAL A 566 7.58 19.37 -1.43
C VAL A 566 8.23 20.60 -2.07
N VAL A 567 8.40 21.66 -1.27
CA VAL A 567 9.14 22.87 -1.60
C VAL A 567 9.75 23.42 -0.32
N SER A 568 10.92 24.04 -0.43
CA SER A 568 11.58 24.79 0.64
C SER A 568 12.43 25.91 0.06
N ASN A 569 12.65 26.99 0.81
CA ASN A 569 13.58 28.08 0.44
C ASN A 569 13.22 28.78 -0.88
N THR A 570 11.94 29.11 -1.08
CA THR A 570 11.49 29.85 -2.27
C THR A 570 10.72 31.10 -1.85
N ASP A 571 10.83 32.18 -2.62
CA ASP A 571 10.19 33.45 -2.27
C ASP A 571 8.65 33.43 -2.34
N VAL A 572 8.05 32.33 -2.80
CA VAL A 572 6.60 32.12 -2.86
C VAL A 572 6.08 31.32 -1.67
N VAL A 573 6.96 30.80 -0.81
CA VAL A 573 6.66 30.09 0.45
C VAL A 573 7.53 30.70 1.56
N SER A 574 7.34 32.00 1.80
CA SER A 574 8.18 32.80 2.71
C SER A 574 7.50 33.11 4.04
N HIS A 575 6.17 33.04 4.07
CA HIS A 575 5.37 33.07 5.29
C HIS A 575 4.00 32.42 5.04
N PRO A 576 3.96 31.12 4.69
CA PRO A 576 2.72 30.43 4.40
C PRO A 576 1.85 30.26 5.65
N PHE A 577 0.53 30.42 5.53
CA PHE A 577 -0.37 30.29 6.68
C PHE A 577 -1.29 29.07 6.56
N ALA A 578 -2.01 28.93 5.47
CA ALA A 578 -2.98 27.88 5.19
C ALA A 578 -2.63 27.15 3.89
N ILE A 579 -3.10 25.89 3.80
CA ILE A 579 -2.87 25.03 2.65
C ILE A 579 -4.08 24.15 2.39
N ALA A 580 -4.40 23.92 1.12
CA ALA A 580 -5.41 22.99 0.68
C ALA A 580 -4.88 22.17 -0.51
N VAL A 581 -5.31 20.92 -0.63
CA VAL A 581 -4.91 20.03 -1.72
C VAL A 581 -6.14 19.48 -2.41
N PHE A 582 -6.12 19.46 -3.74
CA PHE A 582 -7.18 18.87 -4.54
C PHE A 582 -6.68 18.36 -5.89
N LYS A 583 -7.03 17.11 -6.21
CA LYS A 583 -6.61 16.42 -7.45
C LYS A 583 -5.08 16.45 -7.59
N SER A 584 -4.55 17.15 -8.59
CA SER A 584 -3.09 17.24 -8.84
C SER A 584 -2.45 18.50 -8.26
N ASN A 585 -3.24 19.42 -7.73
CA ASN A 585 -2.78 20.74 -7.34
C ASN A 585 -2.87 20.91 -5.83
N MET A 586 -1.95 21.72 -5.31
CA MET A 586 -2.07 22.32 -3.99
C MET A 586 -2.24 23.82 -4.12
N TYR A 587 -2.82 24.41 -3.08
CA TYR A 587 -3.13 25.82 -2.96
C TYR A 587 -2.66 26.29 -1.59
N TRP A 588 -1.97 27.41 -1.52
CA TRP A 588 -1.52 27.97 -0.26
C TRP A 588 -1.59 29.49 -0.32
N ASP A 589 -1.76 30.12 0.83
CA ASP A 589 -1.59 31.56 0.96
C ASP A 589 -0.19 31.90 1.48
N ASP A 590 0.22 33.15 1.29
CA ASP A 590 1.45 33.69 1.88
C ASP A 590 1.21 35.12 2.32
N TRP A 591 1.45 35.39 3.61
CA TRP A 591 1.20 36.69 4.23
C TRP A 591 2.17 37.78 3.78
N LYS A 592 3.40 37.43 3.41
CA LYS A 592 4.38 38.39 2.89
C LYS A 592 4.02 38.84 1.47
N ARG A 593 3.38 37.95 0.71
CA ARG A 593 2.96 38.19 -0.68
C ARG A 593 1.50 38.66 -0.81
N ASN A 594 0.68 38.56 0.24
CA ASN A 594 -0.75 38.87 0.22
C ASN A 594 -1.47 38.22 -0.98
N SER A 595 -1.21 36.94 -1.22
CA SER A 595 -1.68 36.23 -2.42
C SER A 595 -1.95 34.75 -2.13
N ILE A 596 -2.86 34.15 -2.90
CA ILE A 596 -3.10 32.70 -2.95
C ILE A 596 -2.42 32.15 -4.20
N PHE A 597 -1.61 31.13 -4.02
CA PHE A 597 -0.87 30.46 -5.08
C PHE A 597 -1.42 29.06 -5.35
N SER A 598 -1.08 28.52 -6.52
CA SER A 598 -1.30 27.12 -6.85
C SER A 598 -0.06 26.55 -7.54
N SER A 599 0.24 25.29 -7.26
CA SER A 599 1.24 24.53 -7.98
C SER A 599 0.93 23.05 -7.89
N ASP A 600 1.68 22.26 -8.66
CA ASP A 600 1.60 20.82 -8.59
C ASP A 600 2.03 20.27 -7.22
N LYS A 601 1.20 19.40 -6.63
CA LYS A 601 1.37 18.89 -5.26
C LYS A 601 2.54 17.90 -5.08
N ASP A 602 3.07 17.33 -6.16
CA ASP A 602 4.10 16.29 -6.10
C ASP A 602 5.49 16.80 -6.48
N ASN A 603 5.60 17.81 -7.36
CA ASN A 603 6.89 18.31 -7.84
C ASN A 603 7.03 19.84 -7.85
N PHE A 604 6.05 20.57 -7.32
CA PHE A 604 6.06 22.03 -7.22
C PHE A 604 6.21 22.78 -8.54
N LYS A 605 5.95 22.13 -9.68
CA LYS A 605 6.02 22.80 -10.99
C LYS A 605 4.77 23.62 -11.28
N GLY A 606 4.93 24.59 -12.17
CA GLY A 606 3.81 25.37 -12.69
C GLY A 606 3.17 26.31 -11.68
N VAL A 607 3.99 26.93 -10.80
CA VAL A 607 3.51 27.91 -9.81
C VAL A 607 2.72 29.04 -10.50
N GLN A 608 1.50 29.25 -10.05
CA GLN A 608 0.58 30.27 -10.53
C GLN A 608 0.02 31.07 -9.36
N VAL A 609 -0.30 32.35 -9.61
CA VAL A 609 -1.02 33.18 -8.65
C VAL A 609 -2.50 33.13 -8.99
N ILE A 610 -3.31 32.61 -8.06
CA ILE A 610 -4.76 32.47 -8.23
C ILE A 610 -5.45 33.78 -7.86
N LEU A 611 -5.10 34.36 -6.72
CA LEU A 611 -5.64 35.63 -6.23
C LEU A 611 -4.51 36.52 -5.69
N LYS A 612 -4.58 37.82 -5.99
CA LYS A 612 -3.61 38.84 -5.56
C LYS A 612 -4.28 39.87 -4.66
N GLN A 613 -3.47 40.59 -3.88
CA GLN A 613 -3.93 41.68 -2.99
C GLN A 613 -4.92 41.19 -1.93
N MET A 614 -4.76 39.95 -1.49
CA MET A 614 -5.57 39.32 -0.46
C MET A 614 -4.88 39.49 0.88
N ALA A 615 -5.02 40.67 1.49
CA ALA A 615 -4.52 40.94 2.83
C ALA A 615 -5.40 40.26 3.88
N GLY A 616 -4.80 39.79 4.98
CA GLY A 616 -5.52 39.25 6.11
C GLY A 616 -6.24 37.91 5.84
N LEU A 617 -5.64 37.07 5.00
CA LEU A 617 -6.06 35.67 4.85
C LEU A 617 -5.76 34.89 6.12
N MET A 618 -6.74 34.14 6.61
CA MET A 618 -6.63 33.41 7.88
C MET A 618 -6.83 31.91 7.74
N ASP A 619 -7.65 31.44 6.80
CA ASP A 619 -7.85 30.01 6.59
C ASP A 619 -8.22 29.75 5.13
N LEU A 620 -7.87 28.57 4.62
CA LEU A 620 -8.00 28.18 3.21
C LEU A 620 -8.31 26.68 3.12
N LYS A 621 -9.44 26.33 2.50
CA LYS A 621 -9.89 24.94 2.31
C LYS A 621 -10.44 24.72 0.91
N VAL A 622 -10.42 23.48 0.43
CA VAL A 622 -11.06 23.06 -0.83
C VAL A 622 -12.30 22.24 -0.49
N PHE A 623 -13.40 22.57 -1.16
CA PHE A 623 -14.61 21.75 -1.19
C PHE A 623 -14.97 21.41 -2.63
N ALA A 624 -15.28 20.14 -2.85
CA ALA A 624 -15.48 19.60 -4.19
C ALA A 624 -16.24 18.27 -4.14
N HIS A 625 -16.72 17.84 -5.32
CA HIS A 625 -17.38 16.54 -5.45
C HIS A 625 -16.44 15.40 -5.02
N GLY A 626 -16.92 14.55 -4.10
CA GLY A 626 -16.18 13.38 -3.63
C GLY A 626 -15.16 13.66 -2.51
N ILE A 627 -15.12 14.85 -1.90
CA ILE A 627 -14.32 15.10 -0.69
C ILE A 627 -15.09 14.64 0.56
N GLN A 628 -16.27 15.23 0.80
CA GLN A 628 -17.11 14.92 1.96
C GLN A 628 -17.98 13.69 1.70
N ILE A 629 -17.35 12.53 1.55
CA ILE A 629 -17.99 11.23 1.30
C ILE A 629 -17.51 10.19 2.32
N GLY A 630 -18.10 8.99 2.21
CA GLY A 630 -17.73 7.84 3.03
C GLY A 630 -18.66 7.63 4.21
N THR A 631 -18.38 6.56 4.93
CA THR A 631 -19.15 6.12 6.10
C THR A 631 -18.19 5.71 7.20
N ASN A 632 -18.63 5.79 8.44
CA ASN A 632 -17.98 5.18 9.59
C ASN A 632 -19.04 4.51 10.48
N ALA A 633 -18.63 3.94 11.61
CA ALA A 633 -19.53 3.29 12.56
C ALA A 633 -20.58 4.22 13.21
N CYS A 634 -20.45 5.55 13.05
CA CYS A 634 -21.45 6.53 13.50
C CYS A 634 -22.55 6.82 12.47
N THR A 635 -22.45 6.35 11.23
CA THR A 635 -23.46 6.55 10.17
C THR A 635 -24.85 6.07 10.60
N ASN A 636 -24.94 4.88 11.19
CA ASN A 636 -26.16 4.32 11.79
C ASN A 636 -26.04 4.34 13.32
N THR A 637 -26.03 5.56 13.88
CA THR A 637 -25.74 5.77 15.30
C THR A 637 -26.82 5.20 16.23
N THR A 638 -26.36 4.58 17.32
CA THR A 638 -27.15 4.24 18.51
C THR A 638 -26.71 5.09 19.72
N CYS A 639 -25.74 6.00 19.54
CA CYS A 639 -25.22 6.85 20.60
C CYS A 639 -26.21 8.00 20.88
N PRO A 640 -26.73 8.14 22.11
CA PRO A 640 -27.71 9.17 22.44
C PRO A 640 -27.13 10.60 22.46
N TYR A 641 -25.82 10.76 22.65
CA TYR A 641 -25.17 12.06 22.83
C TYR A 641 -24.26 12.40 21.64
N ILE A 642 -22.95 12.17 21.77
CA ILE A 642 -21.95 12.42 20.74
C ILE A 642 -21.44 11.06 20.26
N CYS A 643 -21.42 10.84 18.94
CA CYS A 643 -20.75 9.69 18.33
C CYS A 643 -19.53 10.18 17.61
N VAL A 644 -18.39 9.52 17.80
CA VAL A 644 -17.17 9.76 17.03
C VAL A 644 -16.66 8.45 16.43
N GLY A 645 -16.24 8.50 15.16
CA GLY A 645 -15.67 7.37 14.46
C GLY A 645 -14.26 7.06 14.97
N LEU A 646 -13.94 5.78 15.10
CA LEU A 646 -12.61 5.28 15.46
C LEU A 646 -12.02 4.45 14.30
N PRO A 647 -10.69 4.28 14.27
CA PRO A 647 -10.04 3.41 13.28
C PRO A 647 -10.62 2.00 13.27
N LYS A 648 -10.47 1.30 12.13
CA LYS A 648 -11.02 -0.05 11.91
C LYS A 648 -12.55 -0.13 12.04
N ASN A 649 -13.24 0.93 11.62
CA ASN A 649 -14.70 1.04 11.64
C ASN A 649 -15.30 0.79 13.04
N GLN A 650 -14.64 1.30 14.07
CA GLN A 650 -15.15 1.31 15.45
C GLN A 650 -15.79 2.66 15.76
N LYS A 651 -16.46 2.79 16.91
CA LYS A 651 -17.04 4.06 17.39
C LYS A 651 -16.86 4.23 18.89
N ALA A 652 -16.79 5.48 19.32
CA ALA A 652 -16.95 5.86 20.73
C ALA A 652 -18.20 6.74 20.89
N CYS A 653 -18.99 6.44 21.93
CA CYS A 653 -20.06 7.34 22.38
C CYS A 653 -19.50 8.22 23.51
N LEU A 654 -19.46 9.53 23.30
CA LEU A 654 -18.92 10.48 24.26
C LEU A 654 -20.03 11.22 25.01
N CYS A 655 -19.80 11.45 26.29
CA CYS A 655 -20.63 12.33 27.09
C CYS A 655 -20.19 13.78 26.94
N PRO A 656 -21.14 14.75 26.92
CA PRO A 656 -20.79 16.15 27.05
C PRO A 656 -20.02 16.44 28.33
N ASP A 657 -19.29 17.56 28.35
CA ASP A 657 -18.50 17.96 29.52
C ASP A 657 -19.39 18.13 30.77
N GLY A 658 -18.92 17.59 31.90
CA GLY A 658 -19.66 17.56 33.16
C GLY A 658 -20.53 16.31 33.36
N LEU A 659 -20.76 15.49 32.33
CA LEU A 659 -21.40 14.18 32.46
C LEU A 659 -20.38 13.04 32.38
N THR A 660 -20.73 11.91 32.99
CA THR A 660 -19.90 10.71 33.02
C THR A 660 -20.64 9.50 32.46
N MET A 661 -19.96 8.71 31.63
CA MET A 661 -20.54 7.51 31.03
C MET A 661 -20.66 6.40 32.08
N LYS A 662 -21.87 5.92 32.38
CA LYS A 662 -22.12 4.74 33.22
C LYS A 662 -23.20 3.86 32.60
N ASN A 663 -22.92 2.57 32.44
CA ASN A 663 -23.84 1.59 31.84
C ASN A 663 -24.45 2.05 30.49
N GLY A 664 -23.65 2.73 29.65
CA GLY A 664 -24.10 3.21 28.33
C GLY A 664 -24.98 4.47 28.36
N LYS A 665 -25.25 5.07 29.53
CA LYS A 665 -25.94 6.36 29.67
C LYS A 665 -25.02 7.43 30.28
N CYS A 666 -25.17 8.68 29.86
CA CYS A 666 -24.43 9.79 30.47
C CYS A 666 -25.17 10.25 31.72
N MET A 667 -24.51 10.09 32.86
CA MET A 667 -25.06 10.40 34.16
C MET A 667 -24.43 11.68 34.70
N CYS A 668 -25.23 12.45 35.42
CA CYS A 668 -24.75 13.58 36.21
C CYS A 668 -23.88 13.10 37.38
N PRO A 669 -23.05 14.00 37.95
CA PRO A 669 -22.32 13.70 39.17
C PRO A 669 -23.28 13.17 40.25
N GLY A 670 -22.87 12.11 40.95
CA GLY A 670 -23.76 11.42 41.92
C GLY A 670 -24.68 10.36 41.31
N ASN A 671 -24.47 9.95 40.05
CA ASN A 671 -25.27 8.93 39.35
C ASN A 671 -26.74 9.31 39.16
N ILE A 672 -27.02 10.60 38.98
CA ILE A 672 -28.38 11.10 38.75
C ILE A 672 -28.63 11.15 37.26
N GLU A 673 -29.82 10.72 36.81
CA GLU A 673 -30.19 10.84 35.41
C GLU A 673 -30.35 12.33 35.03
N PRO A 674 -29.78 12.77 33.90
CA PRO A 674 -29.95 14.14 33.43
C PRO A 674 -31.42 14.40 33.04
N LEU A 675 -31.84 15.66 33.15
CA LEU A 675 -33.16 16.11 32.70
C LEU A 675 -33.30 15.95 31.17
N ALA A 676 -34.52 16.06 30.63
CA ALA A 676 -34.80 15.91 29.18
C ALA A 676 -34.03 16.89 28.29
N ASN A 677 -33.64 18.04 28.84
CA ASN A 677 -32.79 19.02 28.19
C ASN A 677 -31.29 18.75 28.40
N PHE A 678 -30.90 17.62 28.99
CA PHE A 678 -29.52 17.22 29.29
C PHE A 678 -28.78 18.07 30.34
N THR A 679 -29.50 18.84 31.17
CA THR A 679 -28.90 19.43 32.39
C THR A 679 -29.03 18.54 33.61
N CYS A 680 -28.11 18.72 34.55
CA CYS A 680 -28.18 18.04 35.83
C CYS A 680 -29.19 18.70 36.78
N PRO A 681 -30.09 17.93 37.41
CA PRO A 681 -30.98 18.46 38.44
C PRO A 681 -30.18 18.90 39.66
N SER A 682 -30.62 19.95 40.33
CA SER A 682 -30.04 20.38 41.60
C SER A 682 -30.50 19.44 42.73
N VAL A 683 -29.57 19.05 43.60
CA VAL A 683 -29.87 18.23 44.78
C VAL A 683 -29.83 19.14 46.01
N ALA A 684 -30.97 19.35 46.65
CA ALA A 684 -31.08 20.13 47.89
C ALA A 684 -30.48 21.56 47.82
N GLN A 685 -30.75 22.33 46.75
CA GLN A 685 -30.16 23.67 46.51
C GLN A 685 -28.62 23.70 46.51
N THR A 686 -27.97 22.54 46.39
CA THR A 686 -26.52 22.43 46.25
C THR A 686 -26.18 21.70 44.97
N CYS A 687 -25.26 22.27 44.20
CA CYS A 687 -24.72 21.62 43.03
C CYS A 687 -23.49 20.77 43.40
N PRO A 688 -23.15 19.75 42.60
CA PRO A 688 -21.91 18.99 42.76
C PRO A 688 -20.65 19.90 42.80
N PRO A 689 -19.50 19.46 43.33
CA PRO A 689 -18.32 20.30 43.58
C PRO A 689 -17.77 21.09 42.38
N SER A 690 -18.10 20.64 41.16
CA SER A 690 -17.72 21.26 39.88
C SER A 690 -18.85 22.04 39.20
N PHE A 691 -19.94 22.38 39.91
CA PHE A 691 -21.14 23.03 39.38
C PHE A 691 -21.64 24.13 40.34
N PHE A 692 -22.31 25.16 39.81
CA PHE A 692 -22.97 26.23 40.57
C PHE A 692 -24.47 26.31 40.24
N VAL A 693 -25.25 26.88 41.17
CA VAL A 693 -26.71 27.01 41.06
C VAL A 693 -27.04 28.33 40.37
N CYS A 694 -27.77 28.29 39.26
CA CYS A 694 -28.35 29.47 38.61
C CYS A 694 -29.63 29.95 39.33
N GLY A 695 -30.04 31.20 39.08
CA GLY A 695 -31.26 31.78 39.67
C GLY A 695 -32.56 31.05 39.33
N ASP A 696 -32.55 30.19 38.31
CA ASP A 696 -33.65 29.30 37.91
C ASP A 696 -33.57 27.89 38.56
N GLY A 697 -32.64 27.68 39.50
CA GLY A 697 -32.47 26.44 40.25
C GLY A 697 -31.74 25.31 39.52
N LYS A 698 -31.20 25.57 38.31
CA LYS A 698 -30.42 24.58 37.53
C LYS A 698 -28.95 24.57 37.96
N CYS A 699 -28.32 23.39 37.87
CA CYS A 699 -26.88 23.25 38.07
C CYS A 699 -26.14 23.36 36.75
N LEU A 700 -25.25 24.36 36.64
CA LEU A 700 -24.31 24.51 35.53
C LEU A 700 -22.88 24.25 36.01
N PRO A 701 -22.01 23.64 35.19
CA PRO A 701 -20.62 23.44 35.55
C PRO A 701 -19.93 24.77 35.90
N ASN A 702 -18.94 24.76 36.81
CA ASN A 702 -18.24 25.95 37.31
C ASN A 702 -17.55 26.77 36.23
N TYR A 703 -17.22 26.18 35.08
CA TYR A 703 -16.65 26.90 33.95
C TYR A 703 -17.67 27.78 33.20
N TRP A 704 -18.98 27.68 33.50
CA TRP A 704 -20.02 28.58 33.01
C TRP A 704 -20.25 29.80 33.91
N ARG A 705 -19.49 29.94 35.00
CA ARG A 705 -19.71 30.98 36.02
C ARG A 705 -19.08 32.32 35.65
#